data_AF-A0A388KPJ8-F1
#
_entry.id   AF-A0A388KPJ8-F1
#
_cell.length_a   1.000
_cell.length_b   1.000
_cell.length_c   1.000
_cell.angle_alpha   90.00
_cell.angle_beta   90.00
_cell.angle_gamma   90.00
#
_symmetry.space_group_name_H-M   'P 1'
#
loop_
_entity.id
_entity.type
_entity.pdbx_description
1 polymer ?
#
loop_
_entity_poly.entity_id
_entity_poly.type
_entity_poly.pdbx_seq_one_letter_code
_entity_poly.pdbx_strand_id
1 'polypeptide(L)'
;MSGHDSKYFTTTKKGEIHELKEELNSPYKDKRKDAVKKVIAAMTVGKDVSMLFTDVVNCMQTENLELKKLVYLYLINYAKSQPDLAILAVNTFVKDSQDPNPLIRALAVRTMGCIRVDKITEYLCDPLQRCLKDDDPYVRKTAAICVAKLFDINAELVEDRGFLDTLRELIADSNPMVVANAVAALAEIQENTTKSIFEITTQTLAKLLAALNECTEWGQVFILDALSMYKAKDAREAENIVERVTPRLQHANCAVVLSAVKVILQNMELITSTDVVRNLMKKMAPPLVTLLSSEPEIQYVALRNINLIVQKRLNILAHEIKVFFCKYNDPIYVKMEKLEIMIKLASDRNIDQVLLEFKEYATEVDVDFVRKAVRAIGRCAIKLDRAAERCINVLLELIKIKVNYVVQEAIIVIKDIFRKYPNTYESIIATLCESLDTLDEPEAKASMIWIIGEYAERIDNADELLENFLESFPEEPPQVQLQLLTAAVKLFLKKPIERAQEMIQVVLNNATQETDNPDLRDRAYIYWRLLSTDPEAAKDVVLAEKPVISDDANQLEPNLLDELLANISTLSSVYHKPPDAFVSRTRVVVQRTEDEEEDTEAAGPGEVSAPVPEHLRIERGVGTPGGLVAQGQHGQTGPSTSRTPSVASTSAAPPAAVSPLGDLLGDLMGLDAPAVVPEEPAMPAKPVLLTASAGQGLEISGQLVRRERQVYYDLTFKNNSGLVLDGFMIQFNKNTFGLLAGAPLQLPAIAPGSSASTLLPMNLFQNLSQGPPTSLLQVAVKNQQQPVWYFADKVPLHALLLEEGKMERSAFLETWKSLPDANEVSKDLANAVISNVDALLEKLLNNNIFFIARRHLAATNQDALYLSSKIPPNTPLLVELTAVIGFPGVKCACKTAMPEMAPLFFESMEVLLKP
;
A
#
# COMPACT_ATOMS: atom_id res chain seq x y z
N MET A 1 -14.43 20.92 20.86
CA MET A 1 -15.56 21.76 20.41
C MET A 1 -16.65 21.69 21.48
N SER A 2 -17.55 22.67 21.57
CA SER A 2 -18.75 22.53 22.41
C SER A 2 -19.81 21.72 21.67
N GLY A 3 -20.76 21.09 22.40
CA GLY A 3 -21.87 20.38 21.76
C GLY A 3 -22.77 21.26 20.87
N HIS A 4 -22.72 22.58 21.06
CA HIS A 4 -23.45 23.55 20.25
C HIS A 4 -22.83 23.82 18.87
N ASP A 5 -21.51 23.66 18.71
CA ASP A 5 -20.83 23.96 17.44
C ASP A 5 -21.20 23.00 16.29
N SER A 6 -21.79 21.84 16.63
CA SER A 6 -22.33 20.86 15.66
C SER A 6 -23.38 21.47 14.71
N LYS A 7 -24.11 22.50 15.15
CA LYS A 7 -25.20 23.13 14.38
C LYS A 7 -24.73 23.91 13.15
N TYR A 8 -23.45 24.27 13.05
CA TYR A 8 -22.92 25.02 11.89
C TYR A 8 -22.56 24.12 10.69
N PHE A 9 -22.60 22.79 10.85
CA PHE A 9 -22.23 21.82 9.81
C PHE A 9 -23.41 21.23 9.03
N THR A 10 -24.66 21.50 9.43
CA THR A 10 -25.88 20.88 8.87
C THR A 10 -26.57 21.70 7.79
N THR A 11 -26.00 22.84 7.39
CA THR A 11 -26.63 23.80 6.47
C THR A 11 -26.10 23.64 5.04
N THR A 12 -26.97 23.14 4.14
CA THR A 12 -26.76 23.00 2.69
C THR A 12 -27.96 23.51 1.87
N LYS A 13 -28.45 24.70 2.18
CA LYS A 13 -29.48 25.42 1.42
C LYS A 13 -28.87 26.28 0.31
N LYS A 14 -29.55 26.39 -0.83
CA LYS A 14 -29.23 27.39 -1.86
C LYS A 14 -29.58 28.79 -1.31
N GLY A 15 -28.61 29.71 -1.33
CA GLY A 15 -28.75 31.10 -0.84
C GLY A 15 -27.79 31.49 0.30
N GLU A 16 -27.22 30.51 1.02
CA GLU A 16 -26.41 30.71 2.24
C GLU A 16 -25.27 31.75 2.09
N ILE A 17 -24.58 31.79 0.94
CA ILE A 17 -23.45 32.72 0.73
C ILE A 17 -23.91 34.19 0.82
N HIS A 18 -25.14 34.50 0.43
CA HIS A 18 -25.67 35.86 0.54
C HIS A 18 -26.04 36.22 1.98
N GLU A 19 -26.72 35.32 2.69
CA GLU A 19 -27.02 35.43 4.13
C GLU A 19 -25.74 35.61 4.96
N LEU A 20 -24.69 34.82 4.66
CA LEU A 20 -23.38 34.95 5.29
C LEU A 20 -22.73 36.31 5.02
N LYS A 21 -22.87 36.87 3.80
CA LYS A 21 -22.35 38.21 3.49
C LYS A 21 -23.06 39.30 4.31
N GLU A 22 -24.37 39.18 4.53
CA GLU A 22 -25.11 40.10 5.41
C GLU A 22 -24.70 39.92 6.88
N GLU A 23 -24.57 38.68 7.38
CA GLU A 23 -24.15 38.43 8.76
C GLU A 23 -22.70 38.85 9.05
N LEU A 24 -21.79 38.73 8.08
CA LEU A 24 -20.40 39.21 8.17
C LEU A 24 -20.31 40.75 8.24
N ASN A 25 -21.23 41.47 7.58
CA ASN A 25 -21.30 42.93 7.63
C ASN A 25 -22.18 43.45 8.80
N SER A 26 -22.68 42.56 9.67
CA SER A 26 -23.49 42.91 10.84
C SER A 26 -22.72 43.77 11.87
N PRO A 27 -23.32 44.83 12.44
CA PRO A 27 -22.68 45.59 13.52
C PRO A 27 -22.44 44.74 14.78
N TYR A 28 -23.30 43.75 15.04
CA TYR A 28 -23.24 42.88 16.22
C TYR A 28 -22.04 41.91 16.14
N LYS A 29 -21.11 42.02 17.11
CA LYS A 29 -19.88 41.22 17.17
C LYS A 29 -20.15 39.71 17.16
N ASP A 30 -21.18 39.25 17.88
CA ASP A 30 -21.52 37.83 18.00
C ASP A 30 -22.09 37.24 16.71
N LYS A 31 -22.92 38.00 15.98
CA LYS A 31 -23.38 37.60 14.64
C LYS A 31 -22.22 37.41 13.67
N ARG A 32 -21.23 38.33 13.67
CA ARG A 32 -20.01 38.18 12.85
C ARG A 32 -19.18 36.97 13.25
N LYS A 33 -19.12 36.65 14.56
CA LYS A 33 -18.47 35.45 15.06
C LYS A 33 -19.15 34.17 14.55
N ASP A 34 -20.47 34.10 14.62
CA ASP A 34 -21.24 32.95 14.10
C ASP A 34 -21.16 32.85 12.57
N ALA A 35 -21.18 33.98 11.85
CA ALA A 35 -20.98 34.02 10.40
C ALA A 35 -19.62 33.45 10.00
N VAL A 36 -18.53 33.88 10.65
CA VAL A 36 -17.19 33.33 10.39
C VAL A 36 -17.11 31.84 10.77
N LYS A 37 -17.79 31.38 11.84
CA LYS A 37 -17.91 29.94 12.13
C LYS A 37 -18.60 29.17 11.00
N LYS A 38 -19.73 29.66 10.48
CA LYS A 38 -20.43 29.05 9.32
C LYS A 38 -19.55 29.05 8.06
N VAL A 39 -18.78 30.12 7.80
CA VAL A 39 -17.84 30.21 6.67
C VAL A 39 -16.72 29.17 6.80
N ILE A 40 -16.15 29.01 8.00
CA ILE A 40 -15.13 27.97 8.25
C ILE A 40 -15.74 26.56 8.14
N ALA A 41 -16.97 26.34 8.61
CA ALA A 41 -17.67 25.06 8.41
C ALA A 41 -17.87 24.75 6.91
N ALA A 42 -18.33 25.74 6.13
CA ALA A 42 -18.46 25.62 4.67
C ALA A 42 -17.12 25.29 3.99
N MET A 43 -16.03 25.96 4.38
CA MET A 43 -14.67 25.69 3.92
C MET A 43 -14.22 24.26 4.25
N THR A 44 -14.48 23.75 5.47
CA THR A 44 -14.16 22.37 5.85
C THR A 44 -15.00 21.30 5.14
N VAL A 45 -16.16 21.68 4.58
CA VAL A 45 -17.00 20.83 3.73
C VAL A 45 -16.58 20.93 2.24
N GLY A 46 -15.60 21.78 1.90
CA GLY A 46 -15.13 21.97 0.54
C GLY A 46 -16.03 22.85 -0.34
N LYS A 47 -16.98 23.60 0.25
CA LYS A 47 -17.69 24.66 -0.47
C LYS A 47 -16.72 25.82 -0.73
N ASP A 48 -16.67 26.34 -1.95
CA ASP A 48 -15.94 27.60 -2.18
C ASP A 48 -16.66 28.78 -1.50
N VAL A 49 -15.89 29.52 -0.70
CA VAL A 49 -16.29 30.74 0.00
C VAL A 49 -15.36 31.92 -0.31
N SER A 50 -14.58 31.85 -1.39
CA SER A 50 -13.71 32.93 -1.90
C SER A 50 -14.48 34.23 -2.21
N MET A 51 -15.78 34.15 -2.49
CA MET A 51 -16.65 35.31 -2.74
C MET A 51 -16.87 36.20 -1.50
N LEU A 52 -16.47 35.73 -0.30
CA LEU A 52 -16.60 36.44 0.97
C LEU A 52 -15.28 37.04 1.47
N PHE A 53 -14.20 36.97 0.69
CA PHE A 53 -12.84 37.28 1.16
C PHE A 53 -12.72 38.68 1.76
N THR A 54 -13.23 39.71 1.06
CA THR A 54 -13.22 41.10 1.54
C THR A 54 -14.05 41.27 2.83
N ASP A 55 -15.20 40.61 2.93
CA ASP A 55 -16.07 40.68 4.11
C ASP A 55 -15.43 39.98 5.34
N VAL A 56 -14.70 38.89 5.12
CA VAL A 56 -13.93 38.18 6.14
C VAL A 56 -12.68 38.97 6.57
N VAL A 57 -11.96 39.60 5.62
CA VAL A 57 -10.83 40.50 5.93
C VAL A 57 -11.30 41.73 6.72
N ASN A 58 -12.47 42.29 6.42
CA ASN A 58 -13.07 43.36 7.23
C ASN A 58 -13.36 42.93 8.69
N CYS A 59 -13.54 41.62 8.94
CA CYS A 59 -13.68 41.06 10.29
C CYS A 59 -12.35 40.81 11.03
N MET A 60 -11.21 40.99 10.37
CA MET A 60 -9.86 40.79 10.94
C MET A 60 -9.50 41.82 12.02
N GLN A 61 -10.01 43.05 11.90
CA GLN A 61 -9.75 44.15 12.85
C GLN A 61 -10.60 43.98 14.12
N THR A 62 -10.15 43.07 14.99
CA THR A 62 -10.83 42.70 16.23
C THR A 62 -9.83 42.35 17.34
N GLU A 63 -10.19 42.66 18.58
CA GLU A 63 -9.46 42.25 19.79
C GLU A 63 -9.80 40.79 20.19
N ASN A 64 -10.87 40.21 19.61
CA ASN A 64 -11.29 38.85 19.95
C ASN A 64 -10.38 37.81 19.29
N LEU A 65 -9.51 37.20 20.10
CA LEU A 65 -8.56 36.16 19.68
C LEU A 65 -9.20 34.94 19.01
N GLU A 66 -10.44 34.55 19.38
CA GLU A 66 -11.15 33.44 18.72
C GLU A 66 -11.53 33.83 17.28
N LEU A 67 -12.12 35.01 17.10
CA LEU A 67 -12.49 35.52 15.77
C LEU A 67 -11.25 35.76 14.90
N LYS A 68 -10.19 36.37 15.46
CA LYS A 68 -8.91 36.58 14.76
C LYS A 68 -8.28 35.25 14.31
N LYS A 69 -8.29 34.20 15.14
CA LYS A 69 -7.83 32.85 14.76
C LYS A 69 -8.63 32.24 13.60
N LEU A 70 -9.97 32.39 13.59
CA LEU A 70 -10.81 31.87 12.50
C LEU A 70 -10.58 32.64 11.19
N VAL A 71 -10.53 33.97 11.25
CA VAL A 71 -10.21 34.82 10.08
C VAL A 71 -8.83 34.47 9.52
N TYR A 72 -7.82 34.33 10.38
CA TYR A 72 -6.46 33.95 9.96
C TYR A 72 -6.40 32.56 9.30
N LEU A 73 -7.21 31.59 9.77
CA LEU A 73 -7.30 30.26 9.15
C LEU A 73 -7.91 30.33 7.75
N TYR A 74 -8.95 31.14 7.55
CA TYR A 74 -9.53 31.40 6.23
C TYR A 74 -8.50 32.04 5.28
N LEU A 75 -7.74 33.04 5.74
CA LEU A 75 -6.72 33.72 4.92
C LEU A 75 -5.60 32.75 4.48
N ILE A 76 -5.12 31.85 5.35
CA ILE A 76 -4.09 30.87 4.98
C ILE A 76 -4.55 29.99 3.80
N ASN A 77 -5.83 29.63 3.76
CA ASN A 77 -6.38 28.79 2.71
C ASN A 77 -6.61 29.55 1.40
N TYR A 78 -7.22 30.74 1.46
CA TYR A 78 -7.67 31.48 0.27
C TYR A 78 -6.72 32.55 -0.26
N ALA A 79 -5.65 32.92 0.47
CA ALA A 79 -4.69 33.92 0.00
C ALA A 79 -3.94 33.48 -1.28
N LYS A 80 -3.77 32.17 -1.51
CA LYS A 80 -3.20 31.64 -2.76
C LYS A 80 -4.09 31.86 -3.98
N SER A 81 -5.41 31.79 -3.80
CA SER A 81 -6.38 32.01 -4.89
C SER A 81 -6.71 33.49 -5.12
N GLN A 82 -6.42 34.37 -4.16
CA GLN A 82 -6.68 35.82 -4.23
C GLN A 82 -5.50 36.65 -3.65
N PRO A 83 -4.30 36.59 -4.25
CA PRO A 83 -3.09 37.18 -3.67
C PRO A 83 -3.17 38.71 -3.54
N ASP A 84 -3.78 39.42 -4.49
CA ASP A 84 -3.86 40.89 -4.44
C ASP A 84 -4.83 41.40 -3.35
N LEU A 85 -5.87 40.63 -3.02
CA LEU A 85 -6.74 40.95 -1.88
C LEU A 85 -6.08 40.60 -0.55
N ALA A 86 -5.18 39.61 -0.50
CA ALA A 86 -4.42 39.28 0.70
C ALA A 86 -3.48 40.43 1.15
N ILE A 87 -3.07 41.32 0.24
CA ILE A 87 -2.29 42.53 0.57
C ILE A 87 -3.04 43.43 1.58
N LEU A 88 -4.38 43.48 1.52
CA LEU A 88 -5.20 44.27 2.46
C LEU A 88 -5.02 43.82 3.93
N ALA A 89 -4.67 42.56 4.15
CA ALA A 89 -4.44 41.99 5.47
C ALA A 89 -3.04 42.34 6.04
N VAL A 90 -2.05 42.63 5.20
CA VAL A 90 -0.65 42.88 5.61
C VAL A 90 -0.55 43.97 6.66
N ASN A 91 -1.21 45.11 6.45
CA ASN A 91 -1.23 46.22 7.42
C ASN A 91 -1.79 45.81 8.78
N THR A 92 -2.76 44.88 8.80
CA THR A 92 -3.35 44.35 10.04
C THR A 92 -2.41 43.34 10.70
N PHE A 93 -1.73 42.47 9.94
CA PHE A 93 -0.70 41.58 10.48
C PHE A 93 0.50 42.34 11.06
N VAL A 94 0.99 43.38 10.39
CA VAL A 94 2.09 44.23 10.88
C VAL A 94 1.69 44.94 12.17
N LYS A 95 0.46 45.46 12.27
CA LYS A 95 -0.08 46.01 13.52
C LYS A 95 -0.18 44.95 14.62
N ASP A 96 -0.72 43.78 14.30
CA ASP A 96 -0.89 42.68 15.26
C ASP A 96 0.45 42.07 15.72
N SER A 97 1.52 42.18 14.92
CA SER A 97 2.89 41.85 15.34
C SER A 97 3.45 42.76 16.44
N GLN A 98 2.77 43.88 16.74
CA GLN A 98 3.12 44.86 17.77
C GLN A 98 2.05 44.94 18.88
N ASP A 99 1.07 44.02 18.89
CA ASP A 99 0.03 43.95 19.91
C ASP A 99 0.63 43.65 21.30
N PRO A 100 0.16 44.26 22.40
CA PRO A 100 0.64 43.95 23.75
C PRO A 100 0.55 42.47 24.14
N ASN A 101 -0.39 41.72 23.56
CA ASN A 101 -0.60 40.30 23.82
C ASN A 101 0.37 39.42 23.00
N PRO A 102 1.30 38.68 23.63
CA PRO A 102 2.25 37.81 22.91
C PRO A 102 1.56 36.72 22.08
N LEU A 103 0.36 36.28 22.48
CA LEU A 103 -0.42 35.31 21.71
C LEU A 103 -0.98 35.90 20.41
N ILE A 104 -1.12 37.22 20.30
CA ILE A 104 -1.51 37.91 19.06
C ILE A 104 -0.27 38.14 18.19
N ARG A 105 0.86 38.61 18.76
CA ARG A 105 2.13 38.79 18.02
C ARG A 105 2.61 37.50 17.36
N ALA A 106 2.71 36.42 18.15
CA ALA A 106 3.10 35.10 17.67
C ALA A 106 2.12 34.55 16.62
N LEU A 107 0.81 34.77 16.81
CA LEU A 107 -0.21 34.33 15.86
C LEU A 107 -0.12 35.09 14.52
N ALA A 108 0.17 36.39 14.53
CA ALA A 108 0.36 37.21 13.33
C ALA A 108 1.56 36.72 12.51
N VAL A 109 2.76 36.66 13.12
CA VAL A 109 3.98 36.19 12.45
C VAL A 109 3.83 34.75 11.93
N ARG A 110 3.26 33.84 12.73
CA ARG A 110 3.01 32.45 12.31
C ARG A 110 2.03 32.33 11.13
N THR A 111 1.05 33.23 11.03
CA THR A 111 0.10 33.24 9.91
C THR A 111 0.72 33.86 8.67
N MET A 112 1.48 34.96 8.79
CA MET A 112 2.24 35.53 7.65
C MET A 112 3.18 34.48 7.04
N GLY A 113 3.99 33.78 7.86
CA GLY A 113 4.88 32.70 7.40
C GLY A 113 4.18 31.42 6.92
N CYS A 114 2.84 31.36 6.91
CA CYS A 114 2.09 30.30 6.23
C CYS A 114 1.51 30.77 4.87
N ILE A 115 1.51 32.07 4.58
CA ILE A 115 0.98 32.64 3.33
C ILE A 115 2.13 32.68 2.30
N ARG A 116 2.18 31.66 1.44
CA ARG A 116 3.13 31.60 0.31
C ARG A 116 2.67 32.52 -0.82
N VAL A 117 2.93 33.82 -0.67
CA VAL A 117 2.69 34.89 -1.68
C VAL A 117 3.84 35.89 -1.56
N ASP A 118 4.65 36.03 -2.62
CA ASP A 118 5.96 36.69 -2.57
C ASP A 118 5.89 38.16 -2.11
N LYS A 119 4.86 38.88 -2.57
CA LYS A 119 4.55 40.27 -2.15
C LYS A 119 4.35 40.42 -0.63
N ILE A 120 4.00 39.34 0.09
CA ILE A 120 3.77 39.34 1.55
C ILE A 120 5.05 38.93 2.31
N THR A 121 5.93 38.17 1.66
CA THR A 121 7.20 37.67 2.19
C THR A 121 8.14 38.82 2.61
N GLU A 122 8.25 39.88 1.83
CA GLU A 122 9.05 41.06 2.18
C GLU A 122 8.53 41.76 3.45
N TYR A 123 7.22 41.96 3.57
CA TYR A 123 6.59 42.61 4.73
C TYR A 123 6.66 41.77 6.02
N LEU A 124 7.01 40.48 5.93
CA LEU A 124 7.24 39.62 7.09
C LEU A 124 8.61 39.90 7.75
N CYS A 125 9.60 40.44 7.04
CA CYS A 125 10.96 40.60 7.56
C CYS A 125 11.02 41.41 8.86
N ASP A 126 10.49 42.64 8.88
CA ASP A 126 10.61 43.50 10.06
C ASP A 126 9.77 42.99 11.26
N PRO A 127 8.52 42.50 11.09
CA PRO A 127 7.81 41.74 12.13
C PRO A 127 8.62 40.57 12.68
N LEU A 128 9.22 39.76 11.80
CA LEU A 128 9.99 38.57 12.19
C LEU A 128 11.23 38.95 13.01
N GLN A 129 12.00 39.96 12.56
CA GLN A 129 13.22 40.38 13.25
C GLN A 129 12.95 40.98 14.64
N ARG A 130 11.79 41.63 14.84
CA ARG A 130 11.33 42.03 16.18
C ARG A 130 10.95 40.80 17.01
N CYS A 131 10.16 39.88 16.45
CA CYS A 131 9.66 38.71 17.18
C CYS A 131 10.74 37.66 17.53
N LEU A 132 11.86 37.62 16.81
CA LEU A 132 13.06 36.85 17.21
C LEU A 132 13.72 37.42 18.48
N LYS A 133 13.51 38.70 18.79
CA LYS A 133 14.10 39.44 19.92
C LYS A 133 13.05 39.92 20.93
N ASP A 134 11.87 39.30 20.93
CA ASP A 134 10.75 39.56 21.85
C ASP A 134 11.09 39.07 23.27
N ASP A 135 10.57 39.71 24.32
CA ASP A 135 10.74 39.25 25.71
C ASP A 135 10.09 37.87 25.95
N ASP A 136 8.98 37.56 25.27
CA ASP A 136 8.17 36.37 25.50
C ASP A 136 8.68 35.13 24.73
N PRO A 137 9.03 34.01 25.43
CA PRO A 137 9.52 32.79 24.80
C PRO A 137 8.54 32.11 23.82
N TYR A 138 7.22 32.32 23.98
CA TYR A 138 6.22 31.83 23.01
C TYR A 138 6.32 32.58 21.69
N VAL A 139 6.66 33.87 21.72
CA VAL A 139 6.91 34.66 20.51
C VAL A 139 8.24 34.23 19.87
N ARG A 140 9.35 34.21 20.61
CA ARG A 140 10.67 33.82 20.07
C ARG A 140 10.67 32.42 19.45
N LYS A 141 10.10 31.41 20.12
CA LYS A 141 10.02 30.03 19.58
C LYS A 141 9.08 29.90 18.37
N THR A 142 8.12 30.82 18.22
CA THR A 142 7.23 30.87 17.05
C THR A 142 7.91 31.56 15.87
N ALA A 143 8.70 32.61 16.15
CA ALA A 143 9.55 33.27 15.17
C ALA A 143 10.63 32.32 14.62
N ALA A 144 11.27 31.50 15.46
CA ALA A 144 12.24 30.49 15.02
C ALA A 144 11.69 29.53 13.92
N ILE A 145 10.50 28.96 14.14
CA ILE A 145 9.81 28.12 13.12
C ILE A 145 9.41 28.94 11.88
N CYS A 146 9.13 30.24 12.05
CA CYS A 146 8.81 31.12 10.94
C CYS A 146 10.03 31.40 10.03
N VAL A 147 11.26 31.37 10.58
CA VAL A 147 12.51 31.48 9.77
C VAL A 147 12.67 30.28 8.83
N ALA A 148 12.44 29.04 9.29
CA ALA A 148 12.49 27.86 8.42
C ALA A 148 11.45 27.95 7.29
N LYS A 149 10.20 28.33 7.61
CA LYS A 149 9.16 28.53 6.60
C LYS A 149 9.42 29.68 5.63
N LEU A 150 10.17 30.69 6.06
CA LEU A 150 10.61 31.78 5.19
C LEU A 150 11.70 31.29 4.24
N PHE A 151 12.62 30.45 4.72
CA PHE A 151 13.69 29.82 3.92
C PHE A 151 13.11 28.90 2.82
N ASP A 152 12.07 28.12 3.14
CA ASP A 152 11.28 27.32 2.18
C ASP A 152 10.62 28.14 1.05
N ILE A 153 10.45 29.45 1.23
CA ILE A 153 9.80 30.35 0.26
C ILE A 153 10.84 31.15 -0.51
N ASN A 154 11.81 31.73 0.20
CA ASN A 154 12.92 32.48 -0.38
C ASN A 154 14.14 32.40 0.57
N ALA A 155 15.09 31.54 0.25
CA ALA A 155 16.32 31.35 1.03
C ALA A 155 17.27 32.56 0.98
N GLU A 156 17.36 33.25 -0.16
CA GLU A 156 18.26 34.40 -0.37
C GLU A 156 17.90 35.55 0.59
N LEU A 157 16.61 35.86 0.71
CA LEU A 157 16.07 36.85 1.65
C LEU A 157 16.35 36.49 3.13
N VAL A 158 16.58 35.22 3.45
CA VAL A 158 16.93 34.76 4.81
C VAL A 158 18.42 34.91 5.10
N GLU A 159 19.27 34.71 4.09
CA GLU A 159 20.71 34.99 4.15
C GLU A 159 20.95 36.51 4.23
N ASP A 160 20.40 37.31 3.30
CA ASP A 160 20.56 38.77 3.22
C ASP A 160 20.13 39.52 4.48
N ARG A 161 19.10 39.02 5.18
CA ARG A 161 18.58 39.64 6.41
C ARG A 161 19.33 39.20 7.69
N GLY A 162 20.28 38.27 7.60
CA GLY A 162 20.99 37.73 8.77
C GLY A 162 20.10 36.94 9.73
N PHE A 163 19.00 36.37 9.23
CA PHE A 163 18.09 35.56 10.04
C PHE A 163 18.72 34.24 10.49
N LEU A 164 19.61 33.65 9.68
CA LEU A 164 20.34 32.43 10.06
C LEU A 164 21.23 32.65 11.29
N ASP A 165 21.94 33.78 11.38
CA ASP A 165 22.78 34.11 12.52
C ASP A 165 21.95 34.44 13.77
N THR A 166 20.85 35.17 13.60
CA THR A 166 19.89 35.39 14.70
C THR A 166 19.30 34.06 15.21
N LEU A 167 19.08 33.07 14.33
CA LEU A 167 18.60 31.73 14.69
C LEU A 167 19.68 30.89 15.38
N ARG A 168 20.96 31.03 14.99
CA ARG A 168 22.12 30.44 15.69
C ARG A 168 22.28 31.02 17.10
N GLU A 169 22.07 32.32 17.29
CA GLU A 169 22.07 32.97 18.61
C GLU A 169 21.00 32.37 19.54
N LEU A 170 19.81 32.02 19.02
CA LEU A 170 18.71 31.42 19.80
C LEU A 170 19.00 30.00 20.32
N ILE A 171 20.07 29.32 19.89
CA ILE A 171 20.54 28.07 20.55
C ILE A 171 21.12 28.38 21.95
N ALA A 172 21.43 29.65 22.24
CA ALA A 172 21.90 30.13 23.54
C ALA A 172 20.80 30.77 24.41
N ASP A 173 19.52 30.66 24.01
CA ASP A 173 18.39 31.21 24.75
C ASP A 173 18.26 30.60 26.16
N SER A 174 17.77 31.39 27.12
CA SER A 174 17.52 30.94 28.50
C SER A 174 16.28 30.05 28.64
N ASN A 175 15.41 29.98 27.62
CA ASN A 175 14.22 29.14 27.62
C ASN A 175 14.40 27.89 26.73
N PRO A 176 14.36 26.67 27.30
CA PRO A 176 14.54 25.42 26.55
C PRO A 176 13.55 25.20 25.39
N MET A 177 12.35 25.81 25.40
CA MET A 177 11.42 25.72 24.28
C MET A 177 11.82 26.57 23.07
N VAL A 178 12.59 27.64 23.28
CA VAL A 178 13.15 28.45 22.19
C VAL A 178 14.34 27.71 21.57
N VAL A 179 15.24 27.20 22.41
CA VAL A 179 16.39 26.38 21.98
C VAL A 179 15.92 25.17 21.14
N ALA A 180 14.94 24.40 21.62
CA ALA A 180 14.40 23.25 20.89
C ALA A 180 13.80 23.61 19.53
N ASN A 181 13.05 24.71 19.45
CA ASN A 181 12.46 25.17 18.18
C ASN A 181 13.51 25.76 17.22
N ALA A 182 14.56 26.40 17.75
CA ALA A 182 15.69 26.89 16.95
C ALA A 182 16.51 25.72 16.36
N VAL A 183 16.76 24.67 17.15
CA VAL A 183 17.40 23.42 16.68
C VAL A 183 16.56 22.75 15.59
N ALA A 184 15.24 22.62 15.79
CA ALA A 184 14.35 22.04 14.78
C ALA A 184 14.39 22.83 13.46
N ALA A 185 14.27 24.16 13.52
CA ALA A 185 14.35 25.03 12.35
C ALA A 185 15.72 24.97 11.65
N LEU A 186 16.82 24.88 12.41
CA LEU A 186 18.17 24.77 11.84
C LEU A 186 18.43 23.39 11.19
N ALA A 187 17.85 22.32 11.74
CA ALA A 187 17.92 20.99 11.12
C ALA A 187 17.13 20.95 9.79
N GLU A 188 15.90 21.49 9.77
CA GLU A 188 15.05 21.59 8.57
C GLU A 188 15.74 22.41 7.45
N ILE A 189 16.34 23.56 7.80
CA ILE A 189 17.15 24.37 6.88
C ILE A 189 18.41 23.60 6.41
N GLN A 190 19.03 22.80 7.28
CA GLN A 190 20.23 22.02 6.94
C GLN A 190 19.93 20.84 6.01
N GLU A 191 18.74 20.24 6.06
CA GLU A 191 18.32 19.21 5.10
C GLU A 191 18.01 19.77 3.71
N ASN A 192 17.54 21.03 3.65
CA ASN A 192 17.23 21.75 2.42
C ASN A 192 18.45 22.41 1.74
N THR A 193 19.62 22.46 2.40
CA THR A 193 20.81 23.20 1.90
C THR A 193 22.08 22.36 1.88
N THR A 194 22.88 22.47 0.81
CA THR A 194 24.21 21.85 0.71
C THR A 194 25.31 22.58 1.50
N LYS A 195 25.05 23.81 1.95
CA LYS A 195 25.94 24.59 2.84
C LYS A 195 25.89 24.01 4.26
N SER A 196 27.01 23.97 4.96
CA SER A 196 27.05 23.72 6.41
C SER A 196 26.51 24.96 7.14
N ILE A 197 25.23 24.94 7.52
CA ILE A 197 24.55 26.04 8.23
C ILE A 197 24.53 25.76 9.74
N PHE A 198 24.40 24.49 10.14
CA PHE A 198 24.22 24.08 11.54
C PHE A 198 25.37 23.20 12.05
N GLU A 199 26.41 23.85 12.58
CA GLU A 199 27.55 23.15 13.20
C GLU A 199 27.44 23.08 14.72
N ILE A 200 27.30 21.87 15.25
CA ILE A 200 27.27 21.61 16.69
C ILE A 200 28.70 21.70 17.25
N THR A 201 29.07 22.86 17.77
CA THR A 201 30.31 23.02 18.54
C THR A 201 30.20 22.34 19.92
N THR A 202 31.32 22.06 20.59
CA THR A 202 31.29 21.54 21.99
C THR A 202 30.62 22.51 22.97
N GLN A 203 30.57 23.82 22.68
CA GLN A 203 29.77 24.78 23.47
C GLN A 203 28.27 24.64 23.18
N THR A 204 27.89 24.42 21.92
CA THR A 204 26.52 24.13 21.50
C THR A 204 26.03 22.85 22.16
N LEU A 205 26.82 21.77 22.04
CA LEU A 205 26.60 20.46 22.67
C LEU A 205 26.27 20.57 24.17
N ALA A 206 27.09 21.32 24.93
CA ALA A 206 26.88 21.50 26.36
C ALA A 206 25.54 22.19 26.69
N LYS A 207 25.11 23.16 25.87
CA LYS A 207 23.81 23.84 26.02
C LYS A 207 22.64 22.91 25.67
N LEU A 208 22.75 22.15 24.58
CA LEU A 208 21.74 21.17 24.17
C LEU A 208 21.52 20.08 25.24
N LEU A 209 22.61 19.52 25.78
CA LEU A 209 22.56 18.52 26.85
C LEU A 209 22.04 19.06 28.19
N ALA A 210 22.13 20.38 28.43
CA ALA A 210 21.46 21.03 29.56
C ALA A 210 19.95 21.17 29.29
N ALA A 211 19.56 21.77 28.16
CA ALA A 211 18.18 22.00 27.76
C ALA A 211 17.35 20.70 27.68
N LEU A 212 17.95 19.58 27.26
CA LEU A 212 17.34 18.25 27.17
C LEU A 212 16.60 17.80 28.46
N ASN A 213 17.01 18.30 29.63
CA ASN A 213 16.38 17.95 30.91
C ASN A 213 15.04 18.67 31.14
N GLU A 214 14.88 19.86 30.56
CA GLU A 214 13.77 20.80 30.81
C GLU A 214 12.86 21.00 29.58
N CYS A 215 13.25 20.50 28.40
CA CYS A 215 12.42 20.51 27.20
C CYS A 215 11.17 19.62 27.32
N THR A 216 10.12 19.99 26.57
CA THR A 216 8.98 19.10 26.28
C THR A 216 9.41 17.90 25.45
N GLU A 217 8.61 16.84 25.43
CA GLU A 217 8.91 15.59 24.70
C GLU A 217 9.36 15.85 23.24
N TRP A 218 8.61 16.68 22.51
CA TRP A 218 8.94 17.13 21.15
C TRP A 218 10.31 17.79 21.06
N GLY A 219 10.62 18.70 21.99
CA GLY A 219 11.92 19.37 22.02
C GLY A 219 13.07 18.44 22.40
N GLN A 220 12.81 17.41 23.22
CA GLN A 220 13.79 16.37 23.51
C GLN A 220 14.09 15.52 22.27
N VAL A 221 13.07 15.17 21.47
CA VAL A 221 13.26 14.49 20.16
C VAL A 221 14.13 15.35 19.24
N PHE A 222 13.74 16.61 18.97
CA PHE A 222 14.53 17.51 18.10
C PHE A 222 15.99 17.68 18.56
N ILE A 223 16.23 17.77 19.87
CA ILE A 223 17.60 17.83 20.41
C ILE A 223 18.33 16.49 20.24
N LEU A 224 17.70 15.35 20.50
CA LEU A 224 18.32 14.02 20.34
C LEU A 224 18.65 13.72 18.88
N ASP A 225 17.77 14.07 17.95
CA ASP A 225 18.01 13.87 16.53
C ASP A 225 19.11 14.80 16.00
N ALA A 226 19.18 16.06 16.43
CA ALA A 226 20.34 16.93 16.17
C ALA A 226 21.64 16.36 16.77
N LEU A 227 21.61 15.82 17.99
CA LEU A 227 22.75 15.15 18.62
C LEU A 227 23.17 13.87 17.88
N SER A 228 22.26 13.20 17.17
CA SER A 228 22.56 12.03 16.33
C SER A 228 23.35 12.37 15.05
N MET A 229 23.43 13.66 14.69
CA MET A 229 24.28 14.17 13.61
C MET A 229 25.70 14.56 14.10
N TYR A 230 25.88 14.78 15.41
CA TYR A 230 27.18 15.16 15.98
C TYR A 230 28.10 13.95 16.17
N LYS A 231 29.27 13.97 15.53
CA LYS A 231 30.33 12.98 15.76
C LYS A 231 31.22 13.43 16.92
N ALA A 232 31.17 12.70 18.02
CA ALA A 232 32.00 12.96 19.19
C ALA A 232 33.51 12.85 18.86
N LYS A 233 34.31 13.73 19.48
CA LYS A 233 35.75 13.88 19.16
C LYS A 233 36.62 12.79 19.75
N ASP A 234 36.25 12.27 20.92
CA ASP A 234 36.93 11.19 21.61
C ASP A 234 35.93 10.29 22.35
N ALA A 235 36.39 9.13 22.79
CA ALA A 235 35.59 8.19 23.57
C ALA A 235 35.01 8.81 24.85
N ARG A 236 35.67 9.83 25.41
CA ARG A 236 35.25 10.51 26.64
C ARG A 236 34.11 11.50 26.40
N GLU A 237 34.13 12.27 25.32
CA GLU A 237 32.98 13.09 24.90
C GLU A 237 31.77 12.18 24.58
N ALA A 238 31.99 11.03 23.92
CA ALA A 238 30.96 10.02 23.68
C ALA A 238 30.37 9.44 24.98
N GLU A 239 31.21 9.04 25.95
CA GLU A 239 30.75 8.58 27.28
C GLU A 239 29.94 9.67 28.01
N ASN A 240 30.42 10.92 28.03
CA ASN A 240 29.71 12.06 28.63
C ASN A 240 28.34 12.32 27.98
N ILE A 241 28.23 12.23 26.65
CA ILE A 241 26.95 12.36 25.92
C ILE A 241 26.01 11.24 26.35
N VAL A 242 26.49 9.99 26.36
CA VAL A 242 25.69 8.82 26.72
C VAL A 242 25.21 8.86 28.18
N GLU A 243 26.02 9.31 29.12
CA GLU A 243 25.58 9.50 30.52
C GLU A 243 24.46 10.54 30.63
N ARG A 244 24.52 11.63 29.86
CA ARG A 244 23.48 12.68 29.83
C ARG A 244 22.19 12.24 29.12
N VAL A 245 22.30 11.38 28.11
CA VAL A 245 21.14 10.85 27.38
C VAL A 245 20.49 9.65 28.10
N THR A 246 21.25 8.87 28.87
CA THR A 246 20.76 7.67 29.60
C THR A 246 19.43 7.86 30.35
N PRO A 247 19.16 8.97 31.08
CA PRO A 247 17.88 9.18 31.76
C PRO A 247 16.65 9.27 30.82
N ARG A 248 16.83 9.56 29.53
CA ARG A 248 15.74 9.59 28.53
C ARG A 248 15.23 8.18 28.18
N LEU A 249 15.98 7.13 28.49
CA LEU A 249 15.54 5.74 28.31
C LEU A 249 14.35 5.35 29.21
N GLN A 250 14.09 6.10 30.29
CA GLN A 250 12.95 5.87 31.21
C GLN A 250 11.74 6.75 30.88
N HIS A 251 11.71 7.39 29.72
CA HIS A 251 10.65 8.29 29.31
C HIS A 251 9.40 7.53 28.80
N ALA A 252 8.21 8.07 29.05
CA ALA A 252 6.95 7.41 28.66
C ALA A 252 6.68 7.43 27.15
N ASN A 253 7.03 8.53 26.48
CA ASN A 253 6.88 8.67 25.03
C ASN A 253 7.95 7.85 24.27
N CYS A 254 7.49 6.89 23.45
CA CYS A 254 8.31 6.00 22.63
C CYS A 254 9.32 6.74 21.73
N ALA A 255 8.96 7.88 21.14
CA ALA A 255 9.85 8.63 20.25
C ALA A 255 11.11 9.12 20.99
N VAL A 256 10.96 9.59 22.23
CA VAL A 256 12.09 10.01 23.08
C VAL A 256 12.99 8.82 23.42
N VAL A 257 12.41 7.64 23.69
CA VAL A 257 13.18 6.42 23.97
C VAL A 257 13.95 5.95 22.73
N LEU A 258 13.33 5.93 21.55
CA LEU A 258 13.98 5.52 20.30
C LEU A 258 15.07 6.50 19.85
N SER A 259 14.83 7.81 19.87
CA SER A 259 15.88 8.81 19.58
C SER A 259 16.99 8.82 20.64
N ALA A 260 16.72 8.44 21.89
CA ALA A 260 17.77 8.22 22.90
C ALA A 260 18.60 6.96 22.59
N VAL A 261 17.96 5.84 22.23
CA VAL A 261 18.65 4.60 21.82
C VAL A 261 19.51 4.82 20.57
N LYS A 262 19.03 5.58 19.58
CA LYS A 262 19.77 6.02 18.38
C LYS A 262 21.10 6.69 18.73
N VAL A 263 21.05 7.77 19.53
CA VAL A 263 22.24 8.53 19.95
C VAL A 263 23.21 7.65 20.74
N ILE A 264 22.71 6.78 21.63
CA ILE A 264 23.55 5.88 22.42
C ILE A 264 24.21 4.81 21.52
N LEU A 265 23.50 4.26 20.53
CA LEU A 265 24.05 3.26 19.60
C LEU A 265 25.19 3.81 18.76
N GLN A 266 25.04 5.01 18.18
CA GLN A 266 26.09 5.68 17.41
C GLN A 266 27.32 5.98 18.28
N ASN A 267 27.11 6.56 19.47
CA ASN A 267 28.22 6.89 20.37
C ASN A 267 28.95 5.65 20.91
N MET A 268 28.24 4.51 21.09
CA MET A 268 28.87 3.24 21.51
C MET A 268 29.85 2.65 20.51
N GLU A 269 29.90 3.12 19.25
CA GLU A 269 30.95 2.68 18.31
C GLU A 269 32.31 3.34 18.58
N LEU A 270 32.33 4.47 19.29
CA LEU A 270 33.53 5.19 19.69
C LEU A 270 34.04 4.80 21.09
N ILE A 271 33.22 4.09 21.89
CA ILE A 271 33.54 3.71 23.26
C ILE A 271 34.40 2.44 23.28
N THR A 272 35.69 2.59 23.62
CA THR A 272 36.66 1.48 23.69
C THR A 272 36.46 0.56 24.90
N SER A 273 35.74 1.01 25.93
CA SER A 273 35.52 0.25 27.18
C SER A 273 34.41 -0.79 27.03
N THR A 274 34.80 -2.06 26.87
CA THR A 274 33.83 -3.16 26.70
C THR A 274 32.91 -3.37 27.91
N ASP A 275 33.34 -3.00 29.13
CA ASP A 275 32.51 -3.05 30.33
C ASP A 275 31.45 -1.94 30.35
N VAL A 276 31.78 -0.75 29.85
CA VAL A 276 30.82 0.35 29.66
C VAL A 276 29.76 -0.05 28.63
N VAL A 277 30.17 -0.54 27.45
CA VAL A 277 29.24 -1.02 26.41
C VAL A 277 28.33 -2.14 26.94
N ARG A 278 28.86 -3.11 27.70
CA ARG A 278 28.07 -4.20 28.30
C ARG A 278 27.06 -3.68 29.34
N ASN A 279 27.41 -2.63 30.09
CA ASN A 279 26.49 -1.99 31.04
C ASN A 279 25.44 -1.12 30.34
N LEU A 280 25.76 -0.50 29.21
CA LEU A 280 24.79 0.24 28.38
C LEU A 280 23.77 -0.68 27.74
N MET A 281 24.19 -1.83 27.19
CA MET A 281 23.27 -2.88 26.70
C MET A 281 22.26 -3.30 27.78
N LYS A 282 22.73 -3.54 29.02
CA LYS A 282 21.85 -3.87 30.16
C LYS A 282 20.88 -2.75 30.54
N LYS A 283 21.25 -1.47 30.35
CA LYS A 283 20.36 -0.32 30.59
C LYS A 283 19.31 -0.13 29.50
N MET A 284 19.61 -0.50 28.25
CA MET A 284 18.69 -0.35 27.11
C MET A 284 17.64 -1.47 27.00
N ALA A 285 17.93 -2.69 27.49
CA ALA A 285 17.01 -3.81 27.33
C ALA A 285 15.64 -3.61 28.03
N PRO A 286 15.53 -3.17 29.30
CA PRO A 286 14.22 -2.95 29.94
C PRO A 286 13.35 -1.87 29.27
N PRO A 287 13.90 -0.71 28.83
CA PRO A 287 13.19 0.23 27.95
C PRO A 287 12.59 -0.41 26.70
N LEU A 288 13.40 -1.16 25.93
CA LEU A 288 12.93 -1.83 24.70
C LEU A 288 11.83 -2.84 24.98
N VAL A 289 11.94 -3.61 26.08
CA VAL A 289 10.89 -4.52 26.57
C VAL A 289 9.61 -3.77 27.00
N THR A 290 9.75 -2.57 27.56
CA THR A 290 8.61 -1.75 28.00
C THR A 290 7.78 -1.24 26.81
N LEU A 291 8.43 -0.88 25.70
CA LEU A 291 7.74 -0.48 24.46
C LEU A 291 6.87 -1.63 23.88
N LEU A 292 7.25 -2.89 24.10
CA LEU A 292 6.49 -4.08 23.71
C LEU A 292 5.24 -4.33 24.58
N SER A 293 4.98 -3.46 25.55
CA SER A 293 3.76 -3.46 26.38
C SER A 293 2.83 -2.27 26.09
N SER A 294 3.14 -1.45 25.09
CA SER A 294 2.33 -0.31 24.63
C SER A 294 1.19 -0.74 23.68
N GLU A 295 0.50 0.22 23.06
CA GLU A 295 -0.52 -0.03 22.04
C GLU A 295 0.07 -0.70 20.78
N PRO A 296 -0.68 -1.55 20.02
CA PRO A 296 -0.11 -2.42 18.98
C PRO A 296 0.69 -1.70 17.87
N GLU A 297 0.32 -0.48 17.52
CA GLU A 297 1.04 0.39 16.59
C GLU A 297 2.42 0.82 17.14
N ILE A 298 2.50 1.10 18.45
CA ILE A 298 3.74 1.42 19.15
C ILE A 298 4.59 0.15 19.28
N GLN A 299 3.97 -1.01 19.59
CA GLN A 299 4.67 -2.30 19.59
C GLN A 299 5.27 -2.62 18.22
N TYR A 300 4.53 -2.39 17.13
CA TYR A 300 5.03 -2.64 15.77
C TYR A 300 6.24 -1.75 15.44
N VAL A 301 6.14 -0.43 15.68
CA VAL A 301 7.28 0.49 15.49
C VAL A 301 8.48 0.07 16.36
N ALA A 302 8.25 -0.33 17.61
CA ALA A 302 9.31 -0.82 18.49
C ALA A 302 9.94 -2.13 17.97
N LEU A 303 9.14 -3.12 17.55
CA LEU A 303 9.62 -4.38 16.98
C LEU A 303 10.45 -4.14 15.71
N ARG A 304 9.98 -3.31 14.77
CA ARG A 304 10.71 -2.99 13.53
C ARG A 304 12.08 -2.35 13.80
N ASN A 305 12.18 -1.49 14.81
CA ASN A 305 13.46 -0.92 15.25
C ASN A 305 14.31 -1.96 16.03
N ILE A 306 13.72 -2.78 16.91
CA ILE A 306 14.42 -3.86 17.62
C ILE A 306 15.02 -4.88 16.64
N ASN A 307 14.35 -5.20 15.54
CA ASN A 307 14.83 -6.08 14.48
C ASN A 307 16.16 -5.58 13.87
N LEU A 308 16.34 -4.26 13.73
CA LEU A 308 17.62 -3.65 13.31
C LEU A 308 18.68 -3.71 14.43
N ILE A 309 18.30 -3.32 15.65
CA ILE A 309 19.21 -3.27 16.81
C ILE A 309 19.77 -4.68 17.13
N VAL A 310 18.93 -5.71 17.03
CA VAL A 310 19.32 -7.12 17.23
C VAL A 310 20.28 -7.60 16.13
N GLN A 311 20.16 -7.16 14.88
CA GLN A 311 21.11 -7.52 13.82
C GLN A 311 22.54 -7.02 14.13
N LYS A 312 22.69 -5.75 14.53
CA LYS A 312 24.01 -5.18 14.89
C LYS A 312 24.52 -5.66 16.26
N ARG A 313 23.62 -5.94 17.22
CA ARG A 313 23.96 -6.22 18.64
C ARG A 313 23.15 -7.38 19.24
N LEU A 314 23.15 -8.55 18.58
CA LEU A 314 22.42 -9.79 18.96
C LEU A 314 22.26 -10.06 20.47
N ASN A 315 23.32 -9.83 21.25
CA ASN A 315 23.35 -10.06 22.69
C ASN A 315 22.51 -9.09 23.55
N ILE A 316 21.89 -8.04 22.98
CA ILE A 316 21.16 -7.01 23.75
C ILE A 316 19.94 -7.57 24.51
N LEU A 317 19.22 -8.53 23.91
CA LEU A 317 17.92 -9.03 24.38
C LEU A 317 17.92 -10.57 24.55
N ALA A 318 19.10 -11.20 24.55
CA ALA A 318 19.26 -12.66 24.59
C ALA A 318 18.67 -13.35 25.84
N HIS A 319 18.40 -12.59 26.92
CA HIS A 319 17.73 -13.07 28.13
C HIS A 319 16.20 -12.87 28.12
N GLU A 320 15.69 -11.96 27.28
CA GLU A 320 14.30 -11.47 27.31
C GLU A 320 13.40 -12.13 26.26
N ILE A 321 13.79 -13.30 25.73
CA ILE A 321 13.12 -13.93 24.58
C ILE A 321 11.61 -14.18 24.80
N LYS A 322 11.18 -14.39 26.05
CA LYS A 322 9.77 -14.59 26.42
C LYS A 322 8.87 -13.37 26.17
N VAL A 323 9.44 -12.17 26.07
CA VAL A 323 8.70 -10.94 25.74
C VAL A 323 8.21 -10.97 24.28
N PHE A 324 8.92 -11.70 23.42
CA PHE A 324 8.60 -11.86 22.01
C PHE A 324 7.61 -13.00 21.73
N PHE A 325 7.18 -13.76 22.74
CA PHE A 325 6.16 -14.78 22.54
C PHE A 325 4.83 -14.12 22.14
N CYS A 326 4.09 -14.75 21.22
CA CYS A 326 2.86 -14.21 20.66
C CYS A 326 1.69 -14.42 21.62
N LYS A 327 0.91 -13.36 21.88
CA LYS A 327 -0.33 -13.43 22.65
C LYS A 327 -1.50 -13.65 21.69
N TYR A 328 -2.56 -14.29 22.17
CA TYR A 328 -3.79 -14.49 21.39
C TYR A 328 -4.38 -13.17 20.85
N ASN A 329 -4.22 -12.07 21.60
CA ASN A 329 -4.72 -10.74 21.22
C ASN A 329 -3.72 -9.86 20.47
N ASP A 330 -2.52 -10.35 20.13
CA ASP A 330 -1.55 -9.60 19.31
C ASP A 330 -1.99 -9.64 17.83
N PRO A 331 -2.07 -8.49 17.13
CA PRO A 331 -2.39 -8.47 15.70
C PRO A 331 -1.37 -9.23 14.84
N ILE A 332 -1.82 -9.75 13.69
CA ILE A 332 -1.01 -10.54 12.75
C ILE A 332 0.36 -9.90 12.42
N TYR A 333 0.41 -8.59 12.17
CA TYR A 333 1.66 -7.87 11.86
C TYR A 333 2.61 -7.75 13.06
N VAL A 334 2.09 -7.79 14.30
CA VAL A 334 2.89 -7.85 15.53
C VAL A 334 3.45 -9.26 15.71
N LYS A 335 2.63 -10.31 15.49
CA LYS A 335 3.06 -11.72 15.56
C LYS A 335 4.17 -12.02 14.54
N MET A 336 4.07 -11.51 13.31
CA MET A 336 5.07 -11.71 12.26
C MET A 336 6.45 -11.14 12.62
N GLU A 337 6.53 -9.91 13.15
CA GLU A 337 7.82 -9.34 13.58
C GLU A 337 8.38 -10.00 14.85
N LYS A 338 7.50 -10.37 15.78
CA LYS A 338 7.86 -11.18 16.96
C LYS A 338 8.54 -12.48 16.54
N LEU A 339 7.95 -13.20 15.59
CA LEU A 339 8.48 -14.44 15.04
C LEU A 339 9.88 -14.25 14.44
N GLU A 340 10.09 -13.23 13.61
CA GLU A 340 11.42 -12.95 13.02
C GLU A 340 12.47 -12.64 14.10
N ILE A 341 12.11 -11.88 15.12
CA ILE A 341 13.02 -11.57 16.24
C ILE A 341 13.29 -12.82 17.09
N MET A 342 12.32 -13.71 17.28
CA MET A 342 12.54 -15.01 17.94
C MET A 342 13.55 -15.88 17.17
N ILE A 343 13.48 -15.95 15.84
CA ILE A 343 14.49 -16.65 15.01
C ILE A 343 15.87 -16.02 15.22
N LYS A 344 15.98 -14.68 15.21
CA LYS A 344 17.26 -13.97 15.41
C LYS A 344 17.83 -14.18 16.82
N LEU A 345 17.01 -14.20 17.87
CA LEU A 345 17.39 -14.46 19.27
C LEU A 345 17.50 -15.96 19.65
N ALA A 346 17.14 -16.89 18.76
CA ALA A 346 17.27 -18.33 18.99
C ALA A 346 18.74 -18.77 19.13
N SER A 347 19.01 -19.62 20.12
CA SER A 347 20.32 -20.16 20.50
C SER A 347 20.19 -21.53 21.16
N ASP A 348 21.29 -22.30 21.29
CA ASP A 348 21.31 -23.61 21.96
C ASP A 348 20.70 -23.66 23.36
N ARG A 349 20.60 -22.51 24.05
CA ARG A 349 20.10 -22.39 25.43
C ARG A 349 18.60 -22.18 25.54
N ASN A 350 17.95 -21.67 24.49
CA ASN A 350 16.54 -21.29 24.51
C ASN A 350 15.70 -22.00 23.43
N ILE A 351 16.35 -22.71 22.50
CA ILE A 351 15.71 -23.34 21.34
C ILE A 351 14.55 -24.29 21.70
N ASP A 352 14.63 -25.06 22.79
CA ASP A 352 13.54 -25.97 23.19
C ASP A 352 12.26 -25.23 23.60
N GLN A 353 12.38 -24.01 24.14
CA GLN A 353 11.22 -23.15 24.42
C GLN A 353 10.70 -22.51 23.13
N VAL A 354 11.59 -22.06 22.25
CA VAL A 354 11.23 -21.47 20.95
C VAL A 354 10.51 -22.49 20.04
N LEU A 355 10.97 -23.74 19.99
CA LEU A 355 10.33 -24.79 19.18
C LEU A 355 8.98 -25.24 19.74
N LEU A 356 8.78 -25.20 21.05
CA LEU A 356 7.48 -25.47 21.67
C LEU A 356 6.45 -24.40 21.26
N GLU A 357 6.83 -23.13 21.39
CA GLU A 357 6.01 -21.98 20.94
C GLU A 357 5.75 -22.03 19.43
N PHE A 358 6.77 -22.25 18.58
CA PHE A 358 6.60 -22.36 17.13
C PHE A 358 5.71 -23.54 16.72
N LYS A 359 5.73 -24.65 17.46
CA LYS A 359 4.83 -25.79 17.24
C LYS A 359 3.37 -25.43 17.56
N GLU A 360 3.12 -24.66 18.62
CA GLU A 360 1.79 -24.15 18.94
C GLU A 360 1.31 -23.14 17.88
N TYR A 361 2.19 -22.22 17.45
CA TYR A 361 1.90 -21.24 16.39
C TYR A 361 1.60 -21.92 15.05
N ALA A 362 2.24 -23.05 14.75
CA ALA A 362 1.94 -23.90 13.58
C ALA A 362 0.58 -24.65 13.67
N THR A 363 -0.18 -24.45 14.75
CA THR A 363 -1.56 -24.94 14.93
C THR A 363 -2.59 -23.83 15.15
N GLU A 364 -2.22 -22.56 14.91
CA GLU A 364 -3.17 -21.44 14.86
C GLU A 364 -4.11 -21.52 13.62
N VAL A 365 -5.12 -20.63 13.59
CA VAL A 365 -6.12 -20.56 12.52
C VAL A 365 -5.64 -19.75 11.30
N ASP A 366 -4.66 -18.87 11.49
CA ASP A 366 -4.15 -17.98 10.43
C ASP A 366 -3.10 -18.70 9.57
N VAL A 367 -3.47 -18.99 8.31
CA VAL A 367 -2.66 -19.80 7.38
C VAL A 367 -1.30 -19.17 7.08
N ASP A 368 -1.24 -17.84 6.95
CA ASP A 368 0.01 -17.13 6.66
C ASP A 368 0.94 -17.18 7.88
N PHE A 369 0.43 -16.96 9.09
CA PHE A 369 1.20 -17.10 10.32
C PHE A 369 1.71 -18.51 10.55
N VAL A 370 0.86 -19.53 10.36
CA VAL A 370 1.22 -20.94 10.47
C VAL A 370 2.35 -21.29 9.52
N ARG A 371 2.26 -20.91 8.23
CA ARG A 371 3.34 -21.11 7.25
C ARG A 371 4.65 -20.45 7.68
N LYS A 372 4.59 -19.20 8.14
CA LYS A 372 5.79 -18.50 8.63
C LYS A 372 6.37 -19.19 9.88
N ALA A 373 5.55 -19.72 10.78
CA ALA A 373 6.01 -20.49 11.95
C ALA A 373 6.69 -21.81 11.53
N VAL A 374 6.15 -22.54 10.55
CA VAL A 374 6.80 -23.74 9.97
C VAL A 374 8.13 -23.38 9.31
N ARG A 375 8.18 -22.30 8.51
CA ARG A 375 9.43 -21.79 7.90
C ARG A 375 10.44 -21.30 8.96
N ALA A 376 9.97 -20.80 10.11
CA ALA A 376 10.80 -20.42 11.25
C ALA A 376 11.45 -21.63 11.94
N ILE A 377 10.74 -22.74 12.11
CA ILE A 377 11.32 -24.02 12.57
C ILE A 377 12.43 -24.47 11.62
N GLY A 378 12.21 -24.35 10.30
CA GLY A 378 13.21 -24.63 9.26
C GLY A 378 14.46 -23.76 9.37
N ARG A 379 14.30 -22.45 9.52
CA ARG A 379 15.42 -21.52 9.68
C ARG A 379 16.20 -21.77 10.96
N CYS A 380 15.53 -22.10 12.07
CA CYS A 380 16.20 -22.57 13.29
C CYS A 380 17.05 -23.84 13.06
N ALA A 381 16.57 -24.79 12.25
CA ALA A 381 17.34 -25.98 11.89
C ALA A 381 18.60 -25.66 11.06
N ILE A 382 18.51 -24.69 10.13
CA ILE A 382 19.62 -24.28 9.26
C ILE A 382 20.64 -23.39 10.00
N LYS A 383 20.18 -22.63 11.00
CA LYS A 383 20.99 -21.71 11.83
C LYS A 383 21.74 -22.44 12.97
N LEU A 384 21.17 -23.50 13.53
CA LEU A 384 21.67 -24.18 14.72
C LEU A 384 21.77 -25.70 14.48
N ASP A 385 22.97 -26.19 14.15
CA ASP A 385 23.21 -27.62 13.84
C ASP A 385 22.68 -28.57 14.93
N ARG A 386 22.84 -28.20 16.20
CA ARG A 386 22.36 -28.97 17.37
C ARG A 386 20.84 -28.94 17.54
N ALA A 387 20.13 -28.09 16.80
CA ALA A 387 18.67 -28.02 16.80
C ALA A 387 18.06 -28.83 15.66
N ALA A 388 18.79 -29.10 14.58
CA ALA A 388 18.25 -29.69 13.35
C ALA A 388 17.39 -30.93 13.59
N GLU A 389 17.91 -31.95 14.28
CA GLU A 389 17.17 -33.17 14.64
C GLU A 389 15.87 -32.89 15.42
N ARG A 390 15.89 -31.92 16.35
CA ARG A 390 14.71 -31.52 17.14
C ARG A 390 13.67 -30.80 16.27
N CYS A 391 14.11 -29.88 15.41
CA CYS A 391 13.26 -29.19 14.44
C CYS A 391 12.58 -30.19 13.49
N ILE A 392 13.35 -31.15 12.98
CA ILE A 392 12.89 -32.20 12.06
C ILE A 392 11.83 -33.10 12.73
N ASN A 393 12.04 -33.49 13.99
CA ASN A 393 11.05 -34.25 14.74
C ASN A 393 9.73 -33.46 14.94
N VAL A 394 9.79 -32.14 15.18
CA VAL A 394 8.59 -31.29 15.21
C VAL A 394 7.90 -31.22 13.84
N LEU A 395 8.65 -31.07 12.74
CA LEU A 395 8.09 -31.06 11.39
C LEU A 395 7.41 -32.39 11.02
N LEU A 396 8.01 -33.53 11.41
CA LEU A 396 7.39 -34.86 11.30
C LEU A 396 6.07 -34.97 12.08
N GLU A 397 6.01 -34.40 13.29
CA GLU A 397 4.77 -34.37 14.08
C GLU A 397 3.70 -33.50 13.43
N LEU A 398 4.07 -32.34 12.88
CA LEU A 398 3.16 -31.45 12.14
C LEU A 398 2.61 -32.10 10.86
N ILE A 399 3.44 -32.79 10.09
CA ILE A 399 3.01 -33.57 8.90
C ILE A 399 1.98 -34.64 9.30
N LYS A 400 2.15 -35.31 10.44
CA LYS A 400 1.21 -36.33 10.95
C LYS A 400 -0.17 -35.76 11.37
N ILE A 401 -0.32 -34.44 11.51
CA ILE A 401 -1.64 -33.80 11.72
C ILE A 401 -2.45 -33.79 10.40
N LYS A 402 -1.81 -33.97 9.24
CA LYS A 402 -2.42 -34.02 7.89
C LYS A 402 -3.23 -32.76 7.53
N VAL A 403 -2.69 -31.59 7.86
CA VAL A 403 -3.21 -30.30 7.39
C VAL A 403 -2.41 -29.87 6.16
N ASN A 404 -3.03 -29.87 4.97
CA ASN A 404 -2.34 -29.75 3.68
C ASN A 404 -1.31 -28.60 3.61
N TYR A 405 -1.70 -27.37 3.95
CA TYR A 405 -0.80 -26.20 3.90
C TYR A 405 0.37 -26.27 4.91
N VAL A 406 0.22 -27.01 6.01
CA VAL A 406 1.30 -27.28 6.98
C VAL A 406 2.26 -28.33 6.42
N VAL A 407 1.72 -29.41 5.85
CA VAL A 407 2.49 -30.50 5.21
C VAL A 407 3.35 -29.94 4.06
N GLN A 408 2.75 -29.10 3.22
CA GLN A 408 3.41 -28.47 2.07
C GLN A 408 4.58 -27.55 2.48
N GLU A 409 4.35 -26.60 3.39
CA GLU A 409 5.42 -25.72 3.89
C GLU A 409 6.51 -26.54 4.63
N ALA A 410 6.13 -27.59 5.35
CA ALA A 410 7.10 -28.50 5.99
C ALA A 410 7.97 -29.25 4.96
N ILE A 411 7.44 -29.64 3.80
CA ILE A 411 8.20 -30.26 2.71
C ILE A 411 9.16 -29.26 2.06
N ILE A 412 8.72 -28.02 1.84
CA ILE A 412 9.58 -26.93 1.35
C ILE A 412 10.75 -26.71 2.33
N VAL A 413 10.47 -26.69 3.62
CA VAL A 413 11.47 -26.59 4.71
C VAL A 413 12.42 -27.79 4.73
N ILE A 414 11.90 -29.02 4.67
CA ILE A 414 12.73 -30.23 4.77
C ILE A 414 13.68 -30.36 3.57
N LYS A 415 13.26 -29.94 2.36
CA LYS A 415 14.16 -29.78 1.20
C LYS A 415 15.36 -28.88 1.55
N ASP A 416 15.14 -27.72 2.15
CA ASP A 416 16.23 -26.81 2.51
C ASP A 416 17.10 -27.38 3.66
N ILE A 417 16.51 -28.08 4.64
CA ILE A 417 17.26 -28.83 5.65
C ILE A 417 18.12 -29.94 5.02
N PHE A 418 17.63 -30.66 4.01
CA PHE A 418 18.39 -31.68 3.27
C PHE A 418 19.51 -31.08 2.41
N ARG A 419 19.38 -29.81 1.96
CA ARG A 419 20.46 -29.04 1.33
C ARG A 419 21.52 -28.55 2.32
N LYS A 420 21.20 -28.52 3.62
CA LYS A 420 22.11 -28.17 4.71
C LYS A 420 22.83 -29.39 5.29
N TYR A 421 22.10 -30.49 5.47
CA TYR A 421 22.58 -31.75 6.07
C TYR A 421 22.29 -32.94 5.12
N PRO A 422 22.99 -33.03 3.97
CA PRO A 422 22.76 -34.09 2.99
C PRO A 422 23.02 -35.48 3.58
N ASN A 423 22.29 -36.49 3.08
CA ASN A 423 22.38 -37.90 3.50
C ASN A 423 22.23 -38.18 5.01
N THR A 424 21.71 -37.23 5.81
CA THR A 424 21.68 -37.34 7.28
C THR A 424 20.33 -37.81 7.82
N TYR A 425 19.22 -37.45 7.17
CA TYR A 425 17.85 -37.59 7.69
C TYR A 425 16.91 -38.36 6.75
N GLU A 426 17.46 -39.31 5.99
CA GLU A 426 16.79 -40.01 4.87
C GLU A 426 15.60 -40.89 5.26
N SER A 427 15.56 -41.39 6.50
CA SER A 427 14.46 -42.24 7.02
C SER A 427 13.08 -41.58 6.98
N ILE A 428 13.05 -40.27 6.74
CA ILE A 428 11.87 -39.42 6.65
C ILE A 428 11.25 -39.45 5.24
N ILE A 429 12.04 -39.76 4.21
CA ILE A 429 11.63 -39.64 2.80
C ILE A 429 10.37 -40.48 2.50
N ALA A 430 10.26 -41.68 3.08
CA ALA A 430 9.07 -42.53 2.94
C ALA A 430 7.78 -41.82 3.43
N THR A 431 7.82 -41.18 4.61
CA THR A 431 6.69 -40.42 5.17
C THR A 431 6.38 -39.14 4.38
N LEU A 432 7.35 -38.57 3.68
CA LEU A 432 7.11 -37.47 2.73
C LEU A 432 6.38 -37.99 1.48
N CYS A 433 6.82 -39.11 0.91
CA CYS A 433 6.17 -39.75 -0.25
C CYS A 433 4.73 -40.20 0.08
N GLU A 434 4.46 -40.70 1.29
CA GLU A 434 3.09 -40.98 1.80
C GLU A 434 2.14 -39.76 1.78
N SER A 435 2.67 -38.55 1.59
CA SER A 435 1.91 -37.28 1.61
C SER A 435 1.75 -36.64 0.23
N LEU A 436 2.20 -37.28 -0.85
CA LEU A 436 2.20 -36.75 -2.22
C LEU A 436 0.84 -36.25 -2.70
N ASP A 437 -0.22 -37.00 -2.44
CA ASP A 437 -1.60 -36.70 -2.87
C ASP A 437 -2.16 -35.39 -2.26
N THR A 438 -1.47 -34.78 -1.30
CA THR A 438 -1.87 -33.53 -0.62
C THR A 438 -1.19 -32.28 -1.17
N LEU A 439 -0.39 -32.38 -2.24
CA LEU A 439 0.40 -31.28 -2.81
C LEU A 439 -0.32 -30.54 -3.95
N ASP A 440 -1.02 -29.45 -3.63
CA ASP A 440 -1.50 -28.51 -4.64
C ASP A 440 -0.50 -27.37 -4.95
N GLU A 441 0.26 -26.87 -3.96
CA GLU A 441 1.16 -25.74 -4.19
C GLU A 441 2.42 -26.03 -5.03
N PRO A 442 2.73 -25.19 -6.03
CA PRO A 442 3.92 -25.32 -6.88
C PRO A 442 5.29 -25.35 -6.17
N GLU A 443 5.54 -24.53 -5.13
CA GLU A 443 6.83 -24.59 -4.41
C GLU A 443 6.96 -25.91 -3.63
N ALA A 444 5.86 -26.46 -3.12
CA ALA A 444 5.84 -27.74 -2.42
C ALA A 444 5.99 -28.93 -3.37
N LYS A 445 5.26 -28.94 -4.50
CA LYS A 445 5.47 -29.90 -5.60
C LYS A 445 6.92 -29.90 -6.06
N ALA A 446 7.46 -28.74 -6.45
CA ALA A 446 8.86 -28.62 -6.89
C ALA A 446 9.85 -29.06 -5.80
N SER A 447 9.58 -28.74 -4.52
CA SER A 447 10.41 -29.19 -3.41
C SER A 447 10.39 -30.71 -3.24
N MET A 448 9.25 -31.38 -3.42
CA MET A 448 9.16 -32.83 -3.39
C MET A 448 9.86 -33.49 -4.58
N ILE A 449 9.62 -32.99 -5.79
CA ILE A 449 10.26 -33.46 -7.03
C ILE A 449 11.78 -33.31 -6.95
N TRP A 450 12.28 -32.25 -6.28
CA TRP A 450 13.69 -32.12 -5.95
C TRP A 450 14.18 -33.24 -5.03
N ILE A 451 13.45 -33.58 -3.95
CA ILE A 451 13.81 -34.66 -3.02
C ILE A 451 13.86 -35.99 -3.77
N ILE A 452 12.85 -36.31 -4.59
CA ILE A 452 12.79 -37.55 -5.35
C ILE A 452 13.97 -37.65 -6.32
N GLY A 453 14.28 -36.60 -7.09
CA GLY A 453 15.43 -36.58 -8.00
C GLY A 453 16.80 -36.58 -7.30
N GLU A 454 16.92 -35.99 -6.10
CA GLU A 454 18.18 -35.99 -5.34
C GLU A 454 18.44 -37.35 -4.66
N TYR A 455 17.42 -38.02 -4.17
CA TYR A 455 17.53 -39.32 -3.47
C TYR A 455 17.05 -40.54 -4.30
N ALA A 456 16.92 -40.39 -5.62
CA ALA A 456 16.43 -41.42 -6.57
C ALA A 456 17.15 -42.78 -6.49
N GLU A 457 18.40 -42.83 -6.04
CA GLU A 457 19.14 -44.08 -5.81
C GLU A 457 18.53 -44.91 -4.67
N ARG A 458 18.02 -44.24 -3.63
CA ARG A 458 17.53 -44.84 -2.37
C ARG A 458 16.01 -44.97 -2.30
N ILE A 459 15.28 -44.25 -3.15
CA ILE A 459 13.84 -44.39 -3.34
C ILE A 459 13.63 -45.43 -4.44
N ASP A 460 13.07 -46.59 -4.12
CA ASP A 460 12.95 -47.69 -5.08
C ASP A 460 12.02 -47.35 -6.24
N ASN A 461 10.81 -46.86 -5.94
CA ASN A 461 9.77 -46.48 -6.91
C ASN A 461 9.85 -44.99 -7.36
N ALA A 462 11.05 -44.41 -7.40
CA ALA A 462 11.25 -43.01 -7.80
C ALA A 462 10.76 -42.69 -9.22
N ASP A 463 10.68 -43.70 -10.07
CA ASP A 463 10.12 -43.67 -11.41
C ASP A 463 8.59 -43.49 -11.39
N GLU A 464 7.87 -44.32 -10.65
CA GLU A 464 6.41 -44.21 -10.47
C GLU A 464 6.00 -42.84 -9.89
N LEU A 465 6.72 -42.39 -8.85
CA LEU A 465 6.41 -41.14 -8.17
C LEU A 465 6.68 -39.90 -9.03
N LEU A 466 7.59 -39.97 -10.01
CA LEU A 466 7.81 -38.89 -10.97
C LEU A 466 6.82 -38.96 -12.13
N GLU A 467 6.47 -40.15 -12.63
CA GLU A 467 5.52 -40.32 -13.74
C GLU A 467 4.15 -39.69 -13.45
N ASN A 468 3.65 -39.81 -12.21
CA ASN A 468 2.43 -39.14 -11.74
C ASN A 468 2.44 -37.60 -11.91
N PHE A 469 3.61 -36.95 -11.81
CA PHE A 469 3.75 -35.51 -12.05
C PHE A 469 3.99 -35.15 -13.53
N LEU A 470 4.20 -36.15 -14.39
CA LEU A 470 4.43 -35.95 -15.81
C LEU A 470 3.15 -36.04 -16.64
N GLU A 471 2.15 -36.76 -16.15
CA GLU A 471 0.80 -36.74 -16.73
C GLU A 471 0.22 -35.30 -16.79
N SER A 472 0.50 -34.46 -15.78
CA SER A 472 0.08 -33.06 -15.73
C SER A 472 1.12 -32.05 -16.26
N PHE A 473 2.26 -32.49 -16.82
CA PHE A 473 3.40 -31.60 -17.13
C PHE A 473 3.05 -30.31 -17.90
N PRO A 474 2.18 -30.31 -18.93
CA PRO A 474 1.82 -29.08 -19.66
C PRO A 474 0.94 -28.11 -18.85
N GLU A 475 0.25 -28.59 -17.82
CA GLU A 475 -0.63 -27.80 -16.94
C GLU A 475 0.11 -27.25 -15.70
N GLU A 476 1.21 -27.89 -15.29
CA GLU A 476 2.04 -27.43 -14.17
C GLU A 476 2.82 -26.13 -14.51
N PRO A 477 3.06 -25.23 -13.55
CA PRO A 477 3.76 -23.98 -13.81
C PRO A 477 5.28 -24.18 -14.04
N PRO A 478 5.97 -23.23 -14.70
CA PRO A 478 7.36 -23.41 -15.15
C PRO A 478 8.38 -23.83 -14.08
N GLN A 479 8.20 -23.43 -12.82
CA GLN A 479 9.09 -23.87 -11.73
C GLN A 479 8.98 -25.37 -11.42
N VAL A 480 7.79 -25.97 -11.59
CA VAL A 480 7.57 -27.40 -11.45
C VAL A 480 8.11 -28.13 -12.68
N GLN A 481 7.82 -27.63 -13.89
CA GLN A 481 8.35 -28.16 -15.15
C GLN A 481 9.90 -28.20 -15.20
N LEU A 482 10.57 -27.11 -14.82
CA LEU A 482 12.03 -27.02 -14.72
C LEU A 482 12.61 -28.03 -13.72
N GLN A 483 11.89 -28.28 -12.62
CA GLN A 483 12.32 -29.19 -11.57
C GLN A 483 12.03 -30.66 -11.92
N LEU A 484 10.96 -30.95 -12.69
CA LEU A 484 10.68 -32.26 -13.30
C LEU A 484 11.74 -32.63 -14.35
N LEU A 485 12.04 -31.71 -15.27
CA LEU A 485 13.13 -31.84 -16.23
C LEU A 485 14.45 -32.16 -15.54
N THR A 486 14.79 -31.43 -14.48
CA THR A 486 16.00 -31.68 -13.69
C THR A 486 15.95 -33.01 -12.93
N ALA A 487 14.78 -33.44 -12.43
CA ALA A 487 14.63 -34.69 -11.69
C ALA A 487 14.70 -35.94 -12.59
N ALA A 488 14.06 -35.91 -13.77
CA ALA A 488 14.13 -36.99 -14.75
C ALA A 488 15.56 -37.20 -15.26
N VAL A 489 16.29 -36.11 -15.56
CA VAL A 489 17.71 -36.17 -15.94
C VAL A 489 18.57 -36.80 -14.83
N LYS A 490 18.35 -36.44 -13.56
CA LYS A 490 19.02 -37.11 -12.43
C LYS A 490 18.63 -38.58 -12.29
N LEU A 491 17.36 -38.94 -12.45
CA LEU A 491 16.89 -40.32 -12.34
C LEU A 491 17.65 -41.21 -13.33
N PHE A 492 17.73 -40.82 -14.60
CA PHE A 492 18.47 -41.55 -15.64
C PHE A 492 19.98 -41.66 -15.34
N LEU A 493 20.63 -40.56 -14.93
CA LEU A 493 22.07 -40.55 -14.60
C LEU A 493 22.44 -41.41 -13.37
N LYS A 494 21.44 -41.74 -12.54
CA LYS A 494 21.59 -42.55 -11.31
C LYS A 494 21.10 -43.99 -11.48
N LYS A 495 19.96 -44.17 -12.15
CA LYS A 495 19.25 -45.41 -12.45
C LYS A 495 18.93 -45.43 -13.96
N PRO A 496 19.85 -45.87 -14.83
CA PRO A 496 19.63 -45.98 -16.28
C PRO A 496 18.73 -47.19 -16.60
N ILE A 497 17.43 -47.04 -16.31
CA ILE A 497 16.35 -48.00 -16.56
C ILE A 497 15.59 -47.56 -17.81
N GLU A 498 15.06 -48.50 -18.59
CA GLU A 498 14.30 -48.21 -19.83
C GLU A 498 13.19 -47.16 -19.60
N ARG A 499 12.38 -47.31 -18.56
CA ARG A 499 11.35 -46.34 -18.14
C ARG A 499 11.90 -44.94 -17.85
N ALA A 500 13.12 -44.82 -17.31
CA ALA A 500 13.76 -43.52 -17.08
C ALA A 500 14.25 -42.87 -18.40
N GLN A 501 14.61 -43.69 -19.39
CA GLN A 501 14.94 -43.23 -20.74
C GLN A 501 13.68 -42.81 -21.53
N GLU A 502 12.56 -43.51 -21.36
CA GLU A 502 11.24 -43.12 -21.90
C GLU A 502 10.77 -41.82 -21.26
N MET A 503 10.83 -41.72 -19.93
CA MET A 503 10.52 -40.52 -19.16
C MET A 503 11.26 -39.28 -19.66
N ILE A 504 12.57 -39.38 -19.90
CA ILE A 504 13.35 -38.27 -20.46
C ILE A 504 12.90 -37.89 -21.87
N GLN A 505 12.53 -38.85 -22.72
CA GLN A 505 12.05 -38.55 -24.08
C GLN A 505 10.73 -37.78 -24.03
N VAL A 506 9.78 -38.20 -23.19
CA VAL A 506 8.50 -37.48 -22.97
C VAL A 506 8.77 -36.06 -22.45
N VAL A 507 9.58 -35.93 -21.39
CA VAL A 507 9.85 -34.62 -20.76
C VAL A 507 10.58 -33.66 -21.69
N LEU A 508 11.60 -34.13 -22.43
CA LEU A 508 12.29 -33.31 -23.42
C LEU A 508 11.38 -32.91 -24.58
N ASN A 509 10.48 -33.80 -25.02
CA ASN A 509 9.51 -33.49 -26.07
C ASN A 509 8.53 -32.39 -25.63
N ASN A 510 7.91 -32.54 -24.46
CA ASN A 510 6.89 -31.60 -23.98
C ASN A 510 7.54 -30.25 -23.61
N ALA A 511 8.74 -30.26 -23.03
CA ALA A 511 9.53 -29.05 -22.74
C ALA A 511 10.01 -28.30 -24.00
N THR A 512 10.15 -28.97 -25.15
CA THR A 512 10.64 -28.32 -26.39
C THR A 512 9.55 -27.99 -27.40
N GLN A 513 8.50 -28.81 -27.52
CA GLN A 513 7.40 -28.62 -28.48
C GLN A 513 6.17 -27.94 -27.88
N GLU A 514 5.77 -28.32 -26.66
CA GLU A 514 4.49 -27.91 -26.08
C GLU A 514 4.59 -26.67 -25.18
N THR A 515 5.79 -26.36 -24.66
CA THR A 515 5.97 -25.25 -23.70
C THR A 515 6.55 -24.01 -24.34
N ASP A 516 5.89 -22.85 -24.15
CA ASP A 516 6.32 -21.54 -24.68
C ASP A 516 7.48 -20.86 -23.92
N ASN A 517 7.83 -21.35 -22.73
CA ASN A 517 8.87 -20.75 -21.90
C ASN A 517 10.28 -20.96 -22.52
N PRO A 518 11.02 -19.88 -22.88
CA PRO A 518 12.34 -20.03 -23.51
C PRO A 518 13.41 -20.66 -22.63
N ASP A 519 13.42 -20.38 -21.32
CA ASP A 519 14.40 -20.94 -20.38
C ASP A 519 14.22 -22.46 -20.22
N LEU A 520 12.97 -22.92 -20.09
CA LEU A 520 12.69 -24.37 -20.07
C LEU A 520 13.11 -25.04 -21.38
N ARG A 521 12.77 -24.43 -22.53
CA ARG A 521 13.08 -24.95 -23.86
C ARG A 521 14.59 -25.04 -24.12
N ASP A 522 15.34 -23.98 -23.83
CA ASP A 522 16.80 -23.98 -23.98
C ASP A 522 17.48 -24.90 -22.97
N ARG A 523 16.99 -24.97 -21.73
CA ARG A 523 17.49 -25.92 -20.72
C ARG A 523 17.23 -27.38 -21.11
N ALA A 524 16.10 -27.68 -21.73
CA ALA A 524 15.82 -28.98 -22.32
C ALA A 524 16.78 -29.29 -23.48
N TYR A 525 17.03 -28.33 -24.39
CA TYR A 525 18.05 -28.50 -25.43
C TYR A 525 19.47 -28.67 -24.87
N ILE A 526 19.83 -28.00 -23.78
CA ILE A 526 21.12 -28.18 -23.09
C ILE A 526 21.22 -29.60 -22.53
N TYR A 527 20.22 -30.08 -21.78
CA TYR A 527 20.22 -31.45 -21.26
C TYR A 527 20.24 -32.50 -22.38
N TRP A 528 19.46 -32.32 -23.44
CA TRP A 528 19.45 -33.23 -24.58
C TRP A 528 20.83 -33.30 -25.26
N ARG A 529 21.46 -32.16 -25.54
CA ARG A 529 22.80 -32.10 -26.15
C ARG A 529 23.86 -32.71 -25.23
N LEU A 530 23.81 -32.41 -23.93
CA LEU A 530 24.76 -32.91 -22.93
C LEU A 530 24.68 -34.44 -22.83
N LEU A 531 23.48 -35.00 -22.61
CA LEU A 531 23.24 -36.45 -22.56
C LEU A 531 23.55 -37.16 -23.88
N SER A 532 23.33 -36.52 -25.03
CA SER A 532 23.62 -37.10 -26.36
C SER A 532 25.09 -37.01 -26.77
N THR A 533 25.90 -36.19 -26.08
CA THR A 533 27.33 -35.99 -26.40
C THR A 533 28.21 -36.82 -25.47
N ASP A 534 27.99 -36.71 -24.16
CA ASP A 534 28.79 -37.40 -23.13
C ASP A 534 27.99 -37.57 -21.82
N PRO A 535 27.42 -38.77 -21.57
CA PRO A 535 26.69 -39.06 -20.33
C PRO A 535 27.54 -39.01 -19.05
N GLU A 536 28.85 -39.23 -19.10
CA GLU A 536 29.69 -39.18 -17.90
C GLU A 536 30.04 -37.71 -17.57
N ALA A 537 30.33 -36.88 -18.57
CA ALA A 537 30.42 -35.42 -18.36
C ALA A 537 29.06 -34.83 -17.91
N ALA A 538 27.94 -35.37 -18.40
CA ALA A 538 26.60 -35.01 -17.91
C ALA A 538 26.44 -35.33 -16.42
N LYS A 539 26.95 -36.48 -15.98
CA LYS A 539 26.93 -36.94 -14.59
C LYS A 539 27.76 -36.02 -13.69
N ASP A 540 29.00 -35.75 -14.07
CA ASP A 540 29.91 -34.85 -13.32
C ASP A 540 29.33 -33.44 -13.15
N VAL A 541 28.63 -32.91 -14.16
CA VAL A 541 28.00 -31.57 -14.11
C VAL A 541 26.68 -31.56 -13.34
N VAL A 542 25.80 -32.53 -13.55
CA VAL A 542 24.42 -32.51 -13.00
C VAL A 542 24.35 -33.09 -11.58
N LEU A 543 25.24 -34.02 -11.23
CA LEU A 543 25.34 -34.62 -9.90
C LEU A 543 26.43 -33.97 -9.03
N ALA A 544 27.04 -32.87 -9.50
CA ALA A 544 27.99 -32.08 -8.73
C ALA A 544 27.46 -31.69 -7.33
N GLU A 545 28.34 -31.74 -6.33
CA GLU A 545 28.03 -31.28 -4.97
C GLU A 545 27.75 -29.76 -4.99
N LYS A 546 26.68 -29.35 -4.28
CA LYS A 546 26.16 -27.99 -4.33
C LYS A 546 26.58 -27.22 -3.07
N PRO A 547 26.85 -25.90 -3.18
CA PRO A 547 27.15 -25.06 -2.02
C PRO A 547 26.09 -25.20 -0.92
N VAL A 548 26.56 -25.42 0.31
CA VAL A 548 25.75 -25.55 1.51
C VAL A 548 25.07 -24.23 1.84
N ILE A 549 23.79 -24.27 2.24
CA ILE A 549 22.99 -23.06 2.52
C ILE A 549 23.24 -22.45 3.91
N SER A 550 22.85 -21.18 4.07
CA SER A 550 22.94 -20.36 5.28
C SER A 550 21.65 -19.54 5.49
N ASP A 551 21.35 -19.14 6.74
CA ASP A 551 20.18 -18.32 7.06
C ASP A 551 20.43 -16.82 6.86
N ASP A 552 20.78 -16.44 5.63
CA ASP A 552 21.12 -15.05 5.28
C ASP A 552 19.94 -14.26 4.70
N ALA A 553 18.82 -14.93 4.39
CA ALA A 553 17.69 -14.37 3.65
C ALA A 553 17.04 -13.11 4.26
N ASN A 554 17.13 -12.93 5.59
CA ASN A 554 16.61 -11.78 6.33
C ASN A 554 17.69 -11.00 7.09
N GLN A 555 18.95 -11.09 6.65
CA GLN A 555 20.05 -10.22 7.09
C GLN A 555 20.17 -9.01 6.15
N LEU A 556 20.26 -7.81 6.70
CA LEU A 556 20.48 -6.58 5.93
C LEU A 556 21.98 -6.41 5.62
N GLU A 557 22.29 -5.94 4.41
CA GLU A 557 23.63 -5.50 4.03
C GLU A 557 24.22 -4.55 5.09
N PRO A 558 25.46 -4.76 5.60
CA PRO A 558 25.98 -4.02 6.76
C PRO A 558 25.94 -2.49 6.60
N ASN A 559 26.21 -1.98 5.39
CA ASN A 559 26.16 -0.55 5.09
C ASN A 559 24.73 0.00 5.19
N LEU A 560 23.74 -0.74 4.67
CA LEU A 560 22.32 -0.38 4.76
C LEU A 560 21.80 -0.52 6.19
N LEU A 561 22.26 -1.53 6.94
CA LEU A 561 21.94 -1.66 8.36
C LEU A 561 22.43 -0.43 9.13
N ASP A 562 23.65 0.04 8.89
CA ASP A 562 24.21 1.20 9.58
C ASP A 562 23.54 2.52 9.19
N GLU A 563 23.12 2.66 7.93
CA GLU A 563 22.25 3.76 7.49
C GLU A 563 20.86 3.71 8.18
N LEU A 564 20.25 2.53 8.28
CA LEU A 564 18.95 2.34 8.93
C LEU A 564 19.03 2.52 10.46
N LEU A 565 20.17 2.23 11.08
CA LEU A 565 20.44 2.51 12.51
C LEU A 565 20.63 4.01 12.75
N ALA A 566 21.34 4.72 11.87
CA ALA A 566 21.40 6.18 11.88
C ALA A 566 20.03 6.83 11.62
N ASN A 567 19.09 6.11 11.03
CA ASN A 567 17.70 6.51 10.79
C ASN A 567 16.67 5.90 11.77
N ILE A 568 17.10 5.34 12.92
CA ILE A 568 16.18 4.99 14.02
C ILE A 568 15.26 6.17 14.37
N SER A 569 14.05 5.85 14.84
CA SER A 569 12.90 6.74 15.11
C SER A 569 12.25 7.41 13.88
N THR A 570 12.77 7.20 12.67
CA THR A 570 12.17 7.70 11.42
C THR A 570 11.33 6.63 10.70
N LEU A 571 10.62 7.02 9.63
CA LEU A 571 9.92 6.08 8.75
C LEU A 571 10.86 5.08 8.05
N SER A 572 12.10 5.47 7.77
CA SER A 572 13.10 4.63 7.08
C SER A 572 13.41 3.37 7.89
N SER A 573 13.66 3.50 9.21
CA SER A 573 13.90 2.35 10.09
C SER A 573 12.67 1.49 10.37
N VAL A 574 11.45 2.00 10.12
CA VAL A 574 10.21 1.20 10.18
C VAL A 574 9.99 0.43 8.88
N TYR A 575 10.22 1.03 7.72
CA TYR A 575 10.07 0.35 6.42
C TYR A 575 11.24 -0.57 6.06
N HIS A 576 12.38 -0.50 6.75
CA HIS A 576 13.65 -1.16 6.39
C HIS A 576 14.09 -0.81 4.96
N LYS A 577 13.94 0.46 4.58
CA LYS A 577 14.31 0.99 3.27
C LYS A 577 15.03 2.33 3.44
N PRO A 578 16.08 2.64 2.66
CA PRO A 578 16.76 3.93 2.73
C PRO A 578 15.78 5.06 2.34
N PRO A 579 15.93 6.29 2.85
CA PRO A 579 14.99 7.39 2.59
C PRO A 579 14.75 7.63 1.10
N ASP A 580 15.81 7.56 0.29
CA ASP A 580 15.74 7.81 -1.16
C ASP A 580 14.90 6.78 -1.93
N ALA A 581 14.58 5.62 -1.35
CA ALA A 581 13.70 4.62 -1.96
C ALA A 581 12.20 4.94 -1.84
N PHE A 582 11.82 6.00 -1.12
CA PHE A 582 10.43 6.47 -0.99
C PHE A 582 10.26 7.99 -0.93
N VAL A 583 11.34 8.76 -0.70
CA VAL A 583 11.33 10.23 -0.76
C VAL A 583 11.86 10.69 -2.12
N SER A 584 10.95 10.89 -3.08
CA SER A 584 11.26 11.63 -4.31
C SER A 584 11.56 13.09 -3.97
N ARG A 585 12.82 13.40 -3.65
CA ARG A 585 13.28 14.78 -3.43
C ARG A 585 13.14 15.56 -4.73
N THR A 586 12.02 16.27 -4.90
CA THR A 586 11.82 17.24 -5.98
C THR A 586 12.84 18.37 -5.82
N ARG A 587 14.03 18.18 -6.39
CA ARG A 587 15.03 19.24 -6.51
C ARG A 587 14.36 20.37 -7.28
N VAL A 588 14.10 21.48 -6.60
CA VAL A 588 13.86 22.75 -7.27
C VAL A 588 15.18 23.07 -7.96
N VAL A 589 15.24 22.76 -9.25
CA VAL A 589 16.31 23.23 -10.12
C VAL A 589 16.07 24.73 -10.22
N VAL A 590 16.75 25.48 -9.35
CA VAL A 590 16.94 26.91 -9.54
C VAL A 590 17.61 27.04 -10.90
N GLN A 591 16.86 27.53 -11.89
CA GLN A 591 17.43 27.95 -13.14
C GLN A 591 18.35 29.12 -12.82
N ARG A 592 19.64 28.85 -12.66
CA ARG A 592 20.66 29.88 -12.85
C ARG A 592 20.43 30.42 -14.25
N THR A 593 20.12 31.71 -14.34
CA THR A 593 20.09 32.44 -15.60
C THR A 593 21.49 32.36 -16.20
N GLU A 594 21.60 31.78 -17.38
CA GLU A 594 22.84 31.72 -18.16
C GLU A 594 23.09 33.09 -18.83
N ASP A 595 23.44 34.07 -18.00
CA ASP A 595 23.98 35.37 -18.37
C ASP A 595 25.32 35.54 -17.62
N GLU A 596 26.38 36.00 -18.32
CA GLU A 596 27.79 36.13 -17.89
C GLU A 596 28.73 34.90 -18.08
N GLU A 597 29.01 34.51 -19.34
CA GLU A 597 30.35 34.02 -19.75
C GLU A 597 30.73 34.58 -21.14
N GLU A 598 31.63 35.58 -21.17
CA GLU A 598 32.46 35.95 -22.33
C GLU A 598 33.94 36.02 -21.90
N ASP A 599 34.86 35.79 -22.84
CA ASP A 599 36.32 35.91 -22.74
C ASP A 599 37.08 35.12 -21.65
N THR A 600 37.63 33.94 -22.04
CA THR A 600 39.10 33.80 -22.23
C THR A 600 39.49 32.51 -22.98
N GLU A 601 40.46 32.61 -23.90
CA GLU A 601 41.00 31.47 -24.67
C GLU A 601 42.31 30.87 -24.09
N ALA A 602 42.55 29.60 -24.43
CA ALA A 602 43.86 28.88 -24.44
C ALA A 602 44.51 28.53 -23.08
N ALA A 603 45.19 27.38 -22.87
CA ALA A 603 45.71 26.37 -23.80
C ALA A 603 46.01 25.00 -23.14
N GLY A 604 46.12 23.92 -23.95
CA GLY A 604 47.00 22.76 -23.68
C GLY A 604 46.40 21.52 -22.95
N PRO A 605 46.61 20.28 -23.44
CA PRO A 605 45.99 19.06 -22.87
C PRO A 605 46.95 18.00 -22.26
N GLY A 606 46.38 17.10 -21.43
CA GLY A 606 46.89 15.78 -21.00
C GLY A 606 45.83 15.08 -20.13
N GLU A 607 45.30 13.90 -20.51
CA GLU A 607 45.78 12.54 -20.12
C GLU A 607 45.49 12.15 -18.64
N VAL A 608 44.88 11.01 -18.25
CA VAL A 608 44.42 9.78 -18.97
C VAL A 608 43.22 9.11 -18.23
N SER A 609 42.29 8.44 -18.94
CA SER A 609 41.45 7.25 -18.53
C SER A 609 40.57 7.27 -17.25
N ALA A 610 39.50 6.48 -17.07
CA ALA A 610 38.54 5.69 -17.88
C ALA A 610 37.53 5.01 -16.90
N PRO A 611 36.58 4.15 -17.33
CA PRO A 611 35.53 4.30 -18.34
C PRO A 611 34.11 4.26 -17.74
N VAL A 612 33.07 4.56 -18.53
CA VAL A 612 31.65 4.31 -18.20
C VAL A 612 31.02 3.47 -19.34
N PRO A 613 30.21 2.43 -19.07
CA PRO A 613 29.56 1.64 -20.13
C PRO A 613 28.61 2.45 -21.02
N GLU A 614 28.63 2.14 -22.32
CA GLU A 614 28.04 2.96 -23.39
C GLU A 614 26.86 2.25 -24.07
N HIS A 615 25.67 2.85 -24.01
CA HIS A 615 24.53 2.48 -24.85
C HIS A 615 23.82 3.72 -25.41
N LEU A 616 23.36 3.66 -26.66
CA LEU A 616 22.49 4.64 -27.36
C LEU A 616 23.08 6.03 -27.72
N ARG A 617 24.04 6.02 -28.65
CA ARG A 617 24.13 7.06 -29.69
C ARG A 617 23.62 6.50 -31.02
N ILE A 618 22.80 7.28 -31.73
CA ILE A 618 23.05 7.72 -33.12
C ILE A 618 21.94 8.70 -33.55
N GLU A 619 22.39 9.91 -33.88
CA GLU A 619 21.93 10.89 -34.87
C GLU A 619 20.44 10.94 -35.33
N ARG A 620 19.90 12.17 -35.38
CA ARG A 620 18.85 12.55 -36.34
C ARG A 620 19.29 13.75 -37.18
N GLY A 621 19.52 13.50 -38.47
CA GLY A 621 19.57 14.56 -39.48
C GLY A 621 18.19 15.17 -39.75
N VAL A 622 18.18 16.36 -40.37
CA VAL A 622 16.97 17.16 -40.64
C VAL A 622 16.20 16.63 -41.87
N GLY A 623 14.87 16.58 -41.82
CA GLY A 623 14.04 16.26 -42.98
C GLY A 623 12.54 16.10 -42.72
N THR A 624 11.76 17.16 -42.98
CA THR A 624 10.29 17.15 -43.12
C THR A 624 9.91 17.53 -44.58
N PRO A 625 8.63 17.40 -45.04
CA PRO A 625 7.47 16.69 -44.47
C PRO A 625 6.73 15.76 -45.49
N GLY A 626 5.74 14.97 -45.03
CA GLY A 626 4.65 14.52 -45.94
C GLY A 626 3.86 13.26 -45.59
N GLY A 627 2.66 13.42 -45.00
CA GLY A 627 1.44 12.57 -45.12
C GLY A 627 1.46 11.04 -44.93
N LEU A 628 0.33 10.31 -44.97
CA LEU A 628 -1.09 10.66 -44.78
C LEU A 628 -1.90 9.33 -44.69
N VAL A 629 -2.82 9.16 -43.70
CA VAL A 629 -3.85 8.07 -43.60
C VAL A 629 -3.26 6.63 -43.45
N ALA A 630 -3.59 5.71 -42.52
CA ALA A 630 -4.72 5.36 -41.62
C ALA A 630 -5.65 4.22 -42.13
N GLN A 631 -6.14 3.39 -41.19
CA GLN A 631 -7.09 2.25 -41.35
C GLN A 631 -6.52 1.01 -42.10
N GLY A 632 -6.98 -0.24 -41.85
CA GLY A 632 -7.85 -0.75 -40.76
C GLY A 632 -8.87 -1.83 -41.17
N GLN A 633 -9.18 -2.76 -40.24
CA GLN A 633 -10.30 -3.74 -40.25
C GLN A 633 -10.33 -4.87 -41.29
N HIS A 634 -10.61 -6.09 -40.84
CA HIS A 634 -11.85 -6.92 -41.00
C HIS A 634 -11.58 -8.28 -40.28
N GLY A 635 -12.52 -9.07 -39.73
CA GLY A 635 -13.97 -8.94 -39.60
C GLY A 635 -14.77 -9.92 -40.48
N GLN A 636 -15.29 -11.04 -39.94
CA GLN A 636 -16.43 -11.80 -40.54
C GLN A 636 -17.06 -12.93 -39.69
N THR A 637 -18.23 -13.35 -40.19
CA THR A 637 -19.29 -14.29 -39.78
C THR A 637 -18.94 -15.79 -39.52
N GLY A 638 -19.84 -16.53 -38.84
CA GLY A 638 -19.91 -18.02 -38.80
C GLY A 638 -20.58 -18.64 -40.05
N PRO A 639 -21.41 -19.74 -40.00
CA PRO A 639 -21.91 -20.53 -38.84
C PRO A 639 -22.02 -22.09 -39.07
N SER A 640 -22.83 -22.79 -38.24
CA SER A 640 -23.46 -24.14 -38.44
C SER A 640 -22.59 -25.42 -38.29
N THR A 641 -23.04 -26.66 -37.99
CA THR A 641 -24.26 -27.37 -37.43
C THR A 641 -23.87 -28.88 -37.21
N SER A 642 -24.56 -29.84 -36.55
CA SER A 642 -25.64 -30.00 -35.53
C SER A 642 -25.84 -31.53 -35.21
N ARG A 643 -26.59 -31.94 -34.14
CA ARG A 643 -27.41 -33.20 -33.94
C ARG A 643 -27.49 -33.79 -32.50
N THR A 644 -28.62 -33.57 -31.79
CA THR A 644 -29.68 -34.54 -31.30
C THR A 644 -29.36 -36.02 -30.89
N PRO A 645 -30.21 -36.77 -30.08
CA PRO A 645 -31.55 -36.48 -29.46
C PRO A 645 -31.92 -37.06 -28.04
N SER A 646 -33.06 -36.60 -27.46
CA SER A 646 -34.05 -37.31 -26.57
C SER A 646 -33.69 -37.68 -25.09
N VAL A 647 -34.59 -37.98 -24.11
CA VAL A 647 -36.02 -38.48 -24.08
C VAL A 647 -36.85 -37.97 -22.84
N ALA A 648 -38.15 -37.64 -23.04
CA ALA A 648 -39.35 -37.66 -22.14
C ALA A 648 -39.58 -36.78 -20.87
N SER A 649 -40.87 -36.61 -20.55
CA SER A 649 -41.55 -35.96 -19.39
C SER A 649 -42.31 -37.02 -18.53
N THR A 650 -43.10 -36.81 -17.45
CA THR A 650 -44.02 -35.74 -16.95
C THR A 650 -44.34 -36.05 -15.44
N SER A 651 -45.31 -35.56 -14.62
CA SER A 651 -46.50 -34.64 -14.65
C SER A 651 -47.12 -34.41 -13.24
N ALA A 652 -47.94 -33.36 -13.09
CA ALA A 652 -49.13 -33.19 -12.19
C ALA A 652 -49.01 -32.64 -10.73
N ALA A 653 -50.08 -31.95 -10.30
CA ALA A 653 -50.35 -31.30 -8.98
C ALA A 653 -51.65 -31.90 -8.35
N PRO A 654 -52.31 -31.40 -7.24
CA PRO A 654 -52.83 -30.03 -6.98
C PRO A 654 -52.84 -29.62 -5.45
N PRO A 655 -53.82 -28.88 -4.87
CA PRO A 655 -54.13 -27.43 -4.94
C PRO A 655 -54.10 -26.70 -3.56
N ALA A 656 -54.58 -25.45 -3.50
CA ALA A 656 -54.65 -24.58 -2.30
C ALA A 656 -56.10 -24.29 -1.79
N ALA A 657 -56.21 -23.79 -0.55
CA ALA A 657 -57.44 -23.38 0.16
C ALA A 657 -57.03 -22.57 1.44
N VAL A 658 -57.78 -21.63 2.06
CA VAL A 658 -59.07 -20.95 1.79
C VAL A 658 -59.11 -19.59 2.53
N SER A 659 -59.97 -18.65 2.11
CA SER A 659 -60.31 -17.41 2.83
C SER A 659 -61.74 -17.47 3.42
N PRO A 660 -62.14 -16.56 4.35
CA PRO A 660 -63.54 -16.40 4.78
C PRO A 660 -64.15 -15.02 4.46
N LEU A 661 -65.36 -15.03 3.88
CA LEU A 661 -66.43 -14.00 3.81
C LEU A 661 -66.08 -12.55 3.34
N GLY A 662 -66.88 -11.87 2.52
CA GLY A 662 -68.11 -12.26 1.83
C GLY A 662 -69.23 -11.21 1.92
N ASP A 663 -69.74 -10.75 0.77
CA ASP A 663 -71.02 -10.03 0.63
C ASP A 663 -71.70 -10.42 -0.69
N LEU A 664 -73.01 -10.21 -0.80
CA LEU A 664 -73.91 -10.98 -1.67
C LEU A 664 -74.82 -10.09 -2.54
N LEU A 665 -74.62 -10.09 -3.86
CA LEU A 665 -75.65 -9.91 -4.90
C LEU A 665 -75.01 -9.99 -6.31
N GLY A 666 -75.31 -11.03 -7.10
CA GLY A 666 -74.80 -11.09 -8.49
C GLY A 666 -74.78 -12.46 -9.21
N ASP A 667 -75.34 -13.53 -8.66
CA ASP A 667 -75.29 -14.86 -9.31
C ASP A 667 -76.51 -15.11 -10.23
N LEU A 668 -76.38 -14.76 -11.53
CA LEU A 668 -77.28 -15.24 -12.58
C LEU A 668 -76.64 -15.16 -13.98
N MET A 669 -76.43 -16.32 -14.61
CA MET A 669 -75.89 -16.54 -15.97
C MET A 669 -74.40 -16.19 -16.18
N GLY A 670 -73.55 -17.23 -16.28
CA GLY A 670 -72.21 -17.15 -16.90
C GLY A 670 -72.17 -17.87 -18.26
N LEU A 671 -71.01 -17.84 -18.95
CA LEU A 671 -70.59 -18.78 -20.00
C LEU A 671 -69.10 -18.56 -20.37
N ASP A 672 -68.49 -19.54 -21.05
CA ASP A 672 -67.03 -19.75 -21.21
C ASP A 672 -66.25 -18.76 -22.12
N ALA A 673 -64.93 -18.67 -21.87
CA ALA A 673 -63.81 -18.88 -22.83
C ALA A 673 -62.55 -18.00 -22.55
N PRO A 674 -61.31 -18.54 -22.63
CA PRO A 674 -60.07 -17.79 -22.32
C PRO A 674 -59.29 -17.29 -23.56
N ALA A 675 -58.30 -16.40 -23.33
CA ALA A 675 -57.31 -15.95 -24.30
C ALA A 675 -55.89 -15.90 -23.69
N VAL A 676 -54.84 -15.84 -24.54
CA VAL A 676 -53.43 -16.11 -24.20
C VAL A 676 -52.59 -14.82 -24.00
N VAL A 677 -51.55 -14.89 -23.17
CA VAL A 677 -50.47 -13.88 -23.01
C VAL A 677 -49.10 -14.61 -22.97
N PRO A 678 -47.98 -14.07 -23.51
CA PRO A 678 -46.72 -14.81 -23.72
C PRO A 678 -45.64 -14.62 -22.62
N GLU A 679 -44.59 -15.45 -22.66
CA GLU A 679 -43.43 -15.43 -21.75
C GLU A 679 -42.26 -14.53 -22.21
N GLU A 680 -41.38 -14.15 -21.27
CA GLU A 680 -40.14 -13.37 -21.47
C GLU A 680 -38.86 -14.24 -21.37
N PRO A 681 -37.71 -13.82 -21.95
CA PRO A 681 -36.48 -14.61 -22.00
C PRO A 681 -35.69 -14.63 -20.67
N ALA A 682 -34.92 -15.72 -20.46
CA ALA A 682 -34.16 -15.96 -19.23
C ALA A 682 -32.92 -15.06 -19.07
N MET A 683 -32.66 -14.64 -17.82
CA MET A 683 -31.48 -13.84 -17.42
C MET A 683 -30.29 -14.74 -17.00
N PRO A 684 -29.03 -14.24 -17.08
CA PRO A 684 -27.86 -14.93 -16.53
C PRO A 684 -27.91 -15.05 -14.99
N ALA A 685 -27.26 -16.07 -14.46
CA ALA A 685 -27.22 -16.34 -13.02
C ALA A 685 -26.32 -15.35 -12.25
N LYS A 686 -26.80 -14.88 -11.10
CA LYS A 686 -26.07 -13.98 -10.19
C LYS A 686 -24.99 -14.75 -9.40
N PRO A 687 -23.83 -14.14 -9.07
CA PRO A 687 -22.83 -14.78 -8.22
C PRO A 687 -23.34 -14.91 -6.77
N VAL A 688 -22.95 -15.99 -6.10
CA VAL A 688 -23.27 -16.24 -4.69
C VAL A 688 -22.28 -15.49 -3.80
N LEU A 689 -22.80 -14.63 -2.93
CA LEU A 689 -22.05 -13.76 -2.03
C LEU A 689 -22.00 -14.31 -0.59
N LEU A 690 -23.02 -15.05 -0.18
CA LEU A 690 -23.06 -15.82 1.07
C LEU A 690 -23.61 -17.22 0.79
N THR A 691 -22.83 -18.25 1.09
CA THR A 691 -23.24 -19.65 0.91
C THR A 691 -24.16 -20.11 2.03
N ALA A 692 -25.06 -21.07 1.75
CA ALA A 692 -25.99 -21.62 2.73
C ALA A 692 -25.30 -22.22 3.98
N SER A 693 -24.06 -22.71 3.85
CA SER A 693 -23.26 -23.22 4.97
C SER A 693 -22.75 -22.09 5.88
N ALA A 694 -22.24 -21.00 5.32
CA ALA A 694 -21.78 -19.83 6.08
C ALA A 694 -22.96 -19.04 6.67
N GLY A 695 -24.08 -18.93 5.94
CA GLY A 695 -25.27 -18.22 6.35
C GLY A 695 -26.23 -18.98 7.27
N GLN A 696 -25.84 -20.14 7.82
CA GLN A 696 -26.70 -20.97 8.69
C GLN A 696 -28.07 -21.28 8.06
N GLY A 697 -28.06 -21.67 6.78
CA GLY A 697 -29.24 -21.90 5.95
C GLY A 697 -29.62 -20.72 5.05
N LEU A 698 -29.24 -19.47 5.39
CA LEU A 698 -29.43 -18.34 4.47
C LEU A 698 -28.37 -18.35 3.37
N GLU A 699 -28.83 -18.19 2.12
CA GLU A 699 -28.00 -18.07 0.93
C GLU A 699 -28.30 -16.71 0.28
N ILE A 700 -27.26 -15.94 -0.06
CA ILE A 700 -27.38 -14.61 -0.67
C ILE A 700 -26.58 -14.61 -1.96
N SER A 701 -27.21 -14.21 -3.05
CA SER A 701 -26.57 -13.91 -4.33
C SER A 701 -26.90 -12.48 -4.75
N GLY A 702 -26.03 -11.84 -5.53
CA GLY A 702 -26.29 -10.46 -5.95
C GLY A 702 -25.24 -9.85 -6.85
N GLN A 703 -25.58 -8.69 -7.41
CA GLN A 703 -24.72 -7.93 -8.31
C GLN A 703 -25.12 -6.45 -8.32
N LEU A 704 -24.15 -5.55 -8.46
CA LEU A 704 -24.44 -4.14 -8.78
C LEU A 704 -24.84 -3.99 -10.25
N VAL A 705 -26.03 -3.43 -10.50
CA VAL A 705 -26.62 -3.21 -11.82
C VAL A 705 -27.06 -1.76 -11.98
N ARG A 706 -26.93 -1.20 -13.18
CA ARG A 706 -27.37 0.18 -13.48
C ARG A 706 -28.68 0.14 -14.26
N ARG A 707 -29.69 0.88 -13.81
CA ARG A 707 -30.97 1.06 -14.50
C ARG A 707 -31.36 2.54 -14.44
N GLU A 708 -31.83 3.10 -15.55
CA GLU A 708 -32.37 4.47 -15.61
C GLU A 708 -31.51 5.55 -14.91
N ARG A 709 -30.18 5.48 -15.14
CA ARG A 709 -29.13 6.33 -14.53
C ARG A 709 -28.82 6.10 -13.04
N GLN A 710 -29.61 5.32 -12.31
CA GLN A 710 -29.33 4.95 -10.93
C GLN A 710 -28.59 3.61 -10.83
N VAL A 711 -27.70 3.50 -9.85
CA VAL A 711 -27.06 2.23 -9.47
C VAL A 711 -27.94 1.53 -8.44
N TYR A 712 -28.25 0.27 -8.69
CA TYR A 712 -28.98 -0.62 -7.78
C TYR A 712 -28.08 -1.80 -7.41
N TYR A 713 -28.26 -2.31 -6.21
CA TYR A 713 -27.72 -3.60 -5.79
C TYR A 713 -28.85 -4.62 -5.87
N ASP A 714 -28.78 -5.49 -6.87
CA ASP A 714 -29.76 -6.53 -7.11
C ASP A 714 -29.41 -7.76 -6.28
N LEU A 715 -30.23 -8.05 -5.28
CA LEU A 715 -29.98 -9.10 -4.28
C LEU A 715 -31.09 -10.16 -4.32
N THR A 716 -30.70 -11.42 -4.27
CA THR A 716 -31.59 -12.58 -4.17
C THR A 716 -31.22 -13.39 -2.94
N PHE A 717 -32.18 -13.49 -2.01
CA PHE A 717 -32.08 -14.18 -0.73
C PHE A 717 -32.86 -15.49 -0.81
N LYS A 718 -32.24 -16.61 -0.44
CA LYS A 718 -32.82 -17.96 -0.48
C LYS A 718 -32.68 -18.61 0.88
N ASN A 719 -33.80 -19.11 1.40
CA ASN A 719 -33.88 -19.67 2.75
C ASN A 719 -33.84 -21.20 2.70
N ASN A 720 -32.68 -21.78 2.97
CA ASN A 720 -32.51 -23.23 3.16
C ASN A 720 -32.57 -23.63 4.65
N SER A 721 -32.99 -22.74 5.55
CA SER A 721 -33.16 -23.03 6.98
C SER A 721 -34.57 -23.57 7.31
N GLY A 722 -34.74 -24.13 8.50
CA GLY A 722 -36.04 -24.63 8.99
C GLY A 722 -36.97 -23.55 9.59
N LEU A 723 -36.62 -22.27 9.54
CA LEU A 723 -37.39 -21.16 10.11
C LEU A 723 -37.84 -20.16 9.03
N VAL A 724 -38.91 -19.41 9.27
CA VAL A 724 -39.37 -18.33 8.37
C VAL A 724 -38.56 -17.08 8.68
N LEU A 725 -37.77 -16.57 7.74
CA LEU A 725 -36.83 -15.46 7.99
C LEU A 725 -37.43 -14.10 7.60
N ASP A 726 -37.40 -13.14 8.51
CA ASP A 726 -38.08 -11.84 8.34
C ASP A 726 -37.34 -10.64 8.98
N GLY A 727 -37.77 -9.43 8.62
CA GLY A 727 -37.22 -8.17 9.14
C GLY A 727 -35.76 -7.91 8.78
N PHE A 728 -35.38 -8.22 7.55
CA PHE A 728 -34.01 -8.03 7.05
C PHE A 728 -33.57 -6.56 7.07
N MET A 729 -32.31 -6.33 7.47
CA MET A 729 -31.63 -5.05 7.43
C MET A 729 -30.23 -5.23 6.84
N ILE A 730 -29.79 -4.28 6.03
CA ILE A 730 -28.48 -4.25 5.37
C ILE A 730 -27.69 -3.00 5.78
N GLN A 731 -26.38 -3.15 5.94
CA GLN A 731 -25.44 -2.06 6.21
C GLN A 731 -24.15 -2.27 5.41
N PHE A 732 -23.55 -1.18 4.95
CA PHE A 732 -22.30 -1.18 4.20
C PHE A 732 -21.19 -0.56 5.06
N ASN A 733 -20.01 -1.20 5.08
CA ASN A 733 -18.83 -0.58 5.68
C ASN A 733 -18.32 0.58 4.82
N LYS A 734 -17.50 1.45 5.41
CA LYS A 734 -16.81 2.51 4.68
C LYS A 734 -15.99 1.91 3.53
N ASN A 735 -16.15 2.46 2.33
CA ASN A 735 -15.59 1.88 1.11
C ASN A 735 -15.14 2.96 0.11
N THR A 736 -14.30 2.56 -0.84
CA THR A 736 -13.64 3.41 -1.86
C THR A 736 -14.60 4.32 -2.62
N PHE A 737 -15.82 3.84 -2.89
CA PHE A 737 -16.83 4.53 -3.71
C PHE A 737 -17.89 5.27 -2.89
N GLY A 738 -17.79 5.20 -1.56
CA GLY A 738 -18.76 5.77 -0.63
C GLY A 738 -20.16 5.18 -0.74
N LEU A 739 -20.28 3.93 -1.22
CA LEU A 739 -21.53 3.21 -1.41
C LEU A 739 -22.32 3.08 -0.10
N LEU A 740 -23.60 3.40 -0.16
CA LEU A 740 -24.55 3.32 0.94
C LEU A 740 -25.96 2.97 0.42
N ALA A 741 -26.79 2.32 1.24
CA ALA A 741 -28.19 2.10 0.92
C ALA A 741 -28.95 3.44 0.80
N GLY A 742 -29.61 3.68 -0.33
CA GLY A 742 -30.49 4.83 -0.54
C GLY A 742 -31.90 4.65 0.04
N ALA A 743 -32.27 3.43 0.42
CA ALA A 743 -33.54 3.05 1.02
C ALA A 743 -33.35 1.89 2.03
N PRO A 744 -34.28 1.64 2.97
CA PRO A 744 -34.29 0.41 3.74
C PRO A 744 -34.52 -0.81 2.83
N LEU A 745 -33.96 -1.97 3.20
CA LEU A 745 -34.10 -3.21 2.45
C LEU A 745 -35.55 -3.73 2.53
N GLN A 746 -36.26 -3.73 1.39
CA GLN A 746 -37.62 -4.25 1.31
C GLN A 746 -37.61 -5.70 0.85
N LEU A 747 -37.96 -6.62 1.75
CA LEU A 747 -38.13 -8.04 1.51
C LEU A 747 -39.37 -8.57 2.25
N PRO A 748 -40.15 -9.49 1.65
CA PRO A 748 -41.16 -10.25 2.37
C PRO A 748 -40.52 -11.26 3.33
N ALA A 749 -41.32 -11.83 4.24
CA ALA A 749 -40.88 -12.96 5.05
C ALA A 749 -40.64 -14.19 4.16
N ILE A 750 -39.46 -14.81 4.28
CA ILE A 750 -39.01 -15.89 3.39
C ILE A 750 -39.20 -17.23 4.12
N ALA A 751 -40.14 -18.05 3.65
CA ALA A 751 -40.41 -19.39 4.19
C ALA A 751 -39.28 -20.39 3.87
N PRO A 752 -39.14 -21.48 4.66
CA PRO A 752 -38.23 -22.58 4.33
C PRO A 752 -38.38 -23.09 2.89
N GLY A 753 -37.27 -23.22 2.19
CA GLY A 753 -37.19 -23.63 0.78
C GLY A 753 -37.53 -22.55 -0.25
N SER A 754 -37.97 -21.35 0.16
CA SER A 754 -38.32 -20.27 -0.77
C SER A 754 -37.21 -19.23 -0.95
N SER A 755 -37.38 -18.33 -1.92
CA SER A 755 -36.46 -17.22 -2.17
C SER A 755 -37.22 -15.94 -2.52
N ALA A 756 -36.59 -14.79 -2.27
CA ALA A 756 -37.09 -13.47 -2.59
C ALA A 756 -35.96 -12.60 -3.17
N SER A 757 -36.29 -11.74 -4.14
CA SER A 757 -35.34 -10.82 -4.77
C SER A 757 -35.75 -9.37 -4.54
N THR A 758 -34.78 -8.46 -4.49
CA THR A 758 -35.01 -7.03 -4.24
C THR A 758 -33.94 -6.16 -4.90
N LEU A 759 -34.34 -4.99 -5.38
CA LEU A 759 -33.46 -4.01 -6.03
C LEU A 759 -33.23 -2.84 -5.07
N LEU A 760 -32.10 -2.85 -4.37
CA LEU A 760 -31.76 -1.80 -3.40
C LEU A 760 -31.13 -0.60 -4.13
N PRO A 761 -31.74 0.60 -4.14
CA PRO A 761 -31.11 1.78 -4.71
C PRO A 761 -29.85 2.15 -3.91
N MET A 762 -28.76 2.48 -4.60
CA MET A 762 -27.48 2.82 -3.97
C MET A 762 -27.17 4.32 -4.10
N ASN A 763 -26.80 4.94 -2.98
CA ASN A 763 -26.17 6.24 -2.95
C ASN A 763 -24.64 6.07 -3.08
N LEU A 764 -24.00 7.02 -3.75
CA LEU A 764 -22.55 7.08 -3.93
C LEU A 764 -21.94 8.22 -3.09
N PHE A 765 -20.64 8.14 -2.76
CA PHE A 765 -19.86 9.20 -2.09
C PHE A 765 -20.33 9.64 -0.69
N GLN A 766 -21.19 8.86 -0.02
CA GLN A 766 -21.68 9.18 1.33
C GLN A 766 -20.91 8.45 2.45
N ASN A 767 -20.29 7.32 2.15
CA ASN A 767 -19.69 6.40 3.14
C ASN A 767 -18.21 6.07 2.83
N LEU A 768 -17.39 7.10 2.58
CA LEU A 768 -16.02 6.93 2.08
C LEU A 768 -15.04 6.38 3.14
N SER A 769 -14.13 5.50 2.70
CA SER A 769 -12.95 5.05 3.46
C SER A 769 -11.75 6.00 3.29
N GLN A 770 -10.80 5.96 4.22
CA GLN A 770 -9.54 6.73 4.20
C GLN A 770 -8.30 5.83 3.98
N GLY A 771 -8.50 4.64 3.41
CA GLY A 771 -7.44 3.70 3.04
C GLY A 771 -7.23 3.66 1.51
N PRO A 772 -6.26 2.87 1.02
CA PRO A 772 -6.01 2.71 -0.40
C PRO A 772 -7.25 2.16 -1.14
N PRO A 773 -7.44 2.48 -2.43
CA PRO A 773 -8.65 2.14 -3.15
C PRO A 773 -8.74 0.63 -3.44
N THR A 774 -9.83 0.01 -2.98
CA THR A 774 -10.14 -1.41 -3.22
C THR A 774 -11.49 -1.59 -3.94
N SER A 775 -11.66 -2.70 -4.64
CA SER A 775 -12.93 -3.14 -5.22
C SER A 775 -13.84 -3.90 -4.25
N LEU A 776 -13.38 -4.18 -3.02
CA LEU A 776 -14.09 -5.04 -2.07
C LEU A 776 -15.08 -4.24 -1.21
N LEU A 777 -16.37 -4.47 -1.44
CA LEU A 777 -17.48 -3.91 -0.66
C LEU A 777 -17.88 -4.89 0.44
N GLN A 778 -17.49 -4.58 1.68
CA GLN A 778 -17.95 -5.32 2.85
C GLN A 778 -19.39 -4.95 3.20
N VAL A 779 -20.26 -5.96 3.28
CA VAL A 779 -21.69 -5.87 3.53
C VAL A 779 -22.04 -6.66 4.78
N ALA A 780 -22.86 -6.08 5.65
CA ALA A 780 -23.47 -6.75 6.79
C ALA A 780 -24.98 -6.87 6.57
N VAL A 781 -25.53 -8.08 6.75
CA VAL A 781 -26.97 -8.33 6.76
C VAL A 781 -27.38 -8.98 8.07
N LYS A 782 -28.54 -8.62 8.60
CA LYS A 782 -29.19 -9.27 9.74
C LYS A 782 -30.68 -9.43 9.49
N ASN A 783 -31.32 -10.39 10.16
CA ASN A 783 -32.77 -10.51 10.25
C ASN A 783 -33.19 -10.42 11.75
N GLN A 784 -34.43 -10.77 12.11
CA GLN A 784 -34.86 -10.72 13.52
C GLN A 784 -34.52 -11.98 14.35
N GLN A 785 -34.10 -13.08 13.72
CA GLN A 785 -34.09 -14.42 14.34
C GLN A 785 -32.70 -15.07 14.39
N GLN A 786 -31.72 -14.53 13.67
CA GLN A 786 -30.38 -15.08 13.46
C GLN A 786 -29.31 -13.97 13.62
N PRO A 787 -28.02 -14.33 13.84
CA PRO A 787 -26.94 -13.36 13.97
C PRO A 787 -26.69 -12.52 12.71
N VAL A 788 -25.90 -11.46 12.86
CA VAL A 788 -25.44 -10.64 11.72
C VAL A 788 -24.43 -11.43 10.89
N TRP A 789 -24.70 -11.59 9.60
CA TRP A 789 -23.77 -12.15 8.62
C TRP A 789 -22.98 -11.04 7.94
N TYR A 790 -21.71 -11.32 7.67
CA TYR A 790 -20.82 -10.44 6.93
C TYR A 790 -20.35 -11.16 5.67
N PHE A 791 -20.36 -10.45 4.54
CA PHE A 791 -19.83 -10.93 3.27
C PHE A 791 -19.17 -9.79 2.50
N ALA A 792 -18.43 -10.13 1.45
CA ALA A 792 -17.78 -9.16 0.57
C ALA A 792 -18.24 -9.37 -0.87
N ASP A 793 -18.58 -8.28 -1.55
CA ASP A 793 -18.84 -8.24 -3.00
C ASP A 793 -17.66 -7.54 -3.72
N LYS A 794 -17.41 -7.89 -4.98
CA LYS A 794 -16.37 -7.25 -5.81
C LYS A 794 -17.00 -6.27 -6.79
N VAL A 795 -16.94 -4.99 -6.45
CA VAL A 795 -17.51 -3.88 -7.21
C VAL A 795 -16.65 -3.57 -8.45
N PRO A 796 -17.16 -3.72 -9.68
CA PRO A 796 -16.46 -3.30 -10.88
C PRO A 796 -16.55 -1.78 -11.04
N LEU A 797 -15.43 -1.12 -11.33
CA LEU A 797 -15.38 0.34 -11.52
C LEU A 797 -16.26 0.78 -12.70
N HIS A 798 -16.37 -0.03 -13.76
CA HIS A 798 -17.16 0.32 -14.94
C HIS A 798 -18.66 0.59 -14.65
N ALA A 799 -19.25 -0.07 -13.65
CA ALA A 799 -20.64 0.18 -13.27
C ALA A 799 -20.86 1.60 -12.67
N LEU A 800 -19.79 2.21 -12.14
CA LEU A 800 -19.80 3.47 -11.40
C LEU A 800 -19.35 4.68 -12.23
N LEU A 801 -18.92 4.50 -13.48
CA LEU A 801 -18.45 5.59 -14.34
C LEU A 801 -19.57 6.60 -14.67
N LEU A 802 -19.22 7.88 -14.79
CA LEU A 802 -20.17 8.96 -15.04
C LEU A 802 -20.51 9.17 -16.52
N GLU A 803 -21.76 9.50 -16.81
CA GLU A 803 -22.23 9.89 -18.16
C GLU A 803 -21.59 11.20 -18.65
N GLU A 804 -21.14 12.06 -17.73
CA GLU A 804 -20.33 13.25 -18.03
C GLU A 804 -18.84 12.91 -18.37
N GLY A 805 -18.52 11.66 -18.65
CA GLY A 805 -17.19 11.22 -19.09
C GLY A 805 -16.88 11.50 -20.56
N LYS A 806 -17.84 11.99 -21.35
CA LYS A 806 -17.66 12.32 -22.76
C LYS A 806 -16.90 13.64 -22.93
N MET A 807 -15.74 13.59 -23.57
CA MET A 807 -14.91 14.77 -23.86
C MET A 807 -14.87 15.07 -25.36
N GLU A 808 -14.51 16.31 -25.72
CA GLU A 808 -14.11 16.65 -27.09
C GLU A 808 -12.61 16.44 -27.30
N ARG A 809 -12.19 16.28 -28.55
CA ARG A 809 -10.80 15.96 -28.91
C ARG A 809 -9.80 17.07 -28.54
N SER A 810 -10.25 18.33 -28.53
CA SER A 810 -9.53 19.50 -28.01
C SER A 810 -9.29 19.35 -26.50
N ALA A 811 -10.37 19.24 -25.72
CA ALA A 811 -10.33 19.10 -24.27
C ALA A 811 -9.54 17.86 -23.81
N PHE A 812 -9.62 16.75 -24.55
CA PHE A 812 -8.81 15.54 -24.30
C PHE A 812 -7.32 15.84 -24.40
N LEU A 813 -6.86 16.48 -25.48
CA LEU A 813 -5.45 16.82 -25.69
C LEU A 813 -4.93 17.89 -24.72
N GLU A 814 -5.80 18.81 -24.29
CA GLU A 814 -5.48 19.80 -23.25
C GLU A 814 -5.32 19.13 -21.88
N THR A 815 -6.28 18.28 -21.49
CA THR A 815 -6.25 17.54 -20.21
C THR A 815 -5.08 16.53 -20.15
N TRP A 816 -4.73 15.89 -21.28
CA TRP A 816 -3.59 14.96 -21.36
C TRP A 816 -2.25 15.67 -21.10
N LYS A 817 -2.13 16.93 -21.54
CA LYS A 817 -0.95 17.77 -21.33
C LYS A 817 -0.90 18.43 -19.95
N SER A 818 -2.05 18.70 -19.33
CA SER A 818 -2.10 19.28 -17.98
C SER A 818 -1.83 18.26 -16.86
N LEU A 819 -1.97 16.96 -17.14
CA LEU A 819 -1.62 15.88 -16.21
C LEU A 819 -0.13 15.52 -16.34
N PRO A 820 0.63 15.44 -15.23
CA PRO A 820 2.03 14.99 -15.24
C PRO A 820 2.18 13.59 -15.85
N ASP A 821 3.33 13.31 -16.47
CA ASP A 821 3.58 11.98 -17.06
C ASP A 821 3.76 10.88 -15.99
N ALA A 822 4.14 11.25 -14.76
CA ALA A 822 4.13 10.36 -13.60
C ALA A 822 2.72 9.88 -13.17
N ASN A 823 1.65 10.48 -13.72
CA ASN A 823 0.27 10.05 -13.53
C ASN A 823 -0.23 9.10 -14.63
N GLU A 824 0.62 8.72 -15.59
CA GLU A 824 0.33 7.71 -16.59
C GLU A 824 0.72 6.32 -16.08
N VAL A 825 -0.23 5.40 -16.06
CA VAL A 825 -0.03 4.01 -15.65
C VAL A 825 -0.42 3.11 -16.82
N SER A 826 0.37 2.05 -17.10
CA SER A 826 0.03 1.09 -18.15
C SER A 826 0.10 -0.36 -17.66
N LYS A 827 -0.85 -1.19 -18.11
CA LYS A 827 -0.89 -2.64 -17.89
C LYS A 827 -1.14 -3.36 -19.21
N ASP A 828 -0.38 -4.41 -19.48
CA ASP A 828 -0.58 -5.29 -20.62
C ASP A 828 -1.60 -6.38 -20.27
N LEU A 829 -2.70 -6.44 -21.03
CA LEU A 829 -3.82 -7.34 -20.81
C LEU A 829 -3.69 -8.54 -21.76
N ALA A 830 -2.86 -9.51 -21.39
CA ALA A 830 -2.52 -10.66 -22.25
C ALA A 830 -3.74 -11.45 -22.75
N ASN A 831 -4.74 -11.65 -21.88
CA ASN A 831 -5.93 -12.47 -22.17
C ASN A 831 -7.08 -11.69 -22.84
N ALA A 832 -6.85 -10.44 -23.25
CA ALA A 832 -7.84 -9.60 -23.93
C ALA A 832 -7.67 -9.70 -25.45
N VAL A 833 -8.79 -9.75 -26.20
CA VAL A 833 -8.80 -9.82 -27.67
C VAL A 833 -9.77 -8.79 -28.24
N ILE A 834 -9.31 -7.91 -29.13
CA ILE A 834 -10.19 -6.96 -29.85
C ILE A 834 -10.56 -7.57 -31.20
N SER A 835 -11.62 -8.41 -31.21
CA SER A 835 -12.10 -9.10 -32.43
C SER A 835 -12.87 -8.18 -33.38
N ASN A 836 -13.64 -7.23 -32.84
CA ASN A 836 -14.33 -6.19 -33.61
C ASN A 836 -14.31 -4.88 -32.82
N VAL A 837 -13.74 -3.83 -33.42
CA VAL A 837 -13.63 -2.50 -32.80
C VAL A 837 -15.01 -1.86 -32.61
N ASP A 838 -15.91 -1.96 -33.57
CA ASP A 838 -17.17 -1.19 -33.52
C ASP A 838 -18.13 -1.76 -32.47
N ALA A 839 -18.23 -3.09 -32.39
CA ALA A 839 -18.96 -3.77 -31.32
C ALA A 839 -18.32 -3.54 -29.92
N LEU A 840 -16.98 -3.41 -29.85
CA LEU A 840 -16.31 -3.00 -28.61
C LEU A 840 -16.67 -1.55 -28.24
N LEU A 841 -16.72 -0.62 -29.19
CA LEU A 841 -17.10 0.77 -28.91
C LEU A 841 -18.55 0.87 -28.40
N GLU A 842 -19.49 0.05 -28.90
CA GLU A 842 -20.84 -0.05 -28.34
C GLU A 842 -20.83 -0.63 -26.90
N LYS A 843 -20.08 -1.72 -26.67
CA LYS A 843 -19.90 -2.35 -25.34
C LYS A 843 -19.31 -1.37 -24.32
N LEU A 844 -18.38 -0.50 -24.75
CA LEU A 844 -17.76 0.54 -23.94
C LEU A 844 -18.68 1.75 -23.71
N LEU A 845 -19.43 2.19 -24.73
CA LEU A 845 -20.39 3.29 -24.61
C LEU A 845 -21.49 2.96 -23.58
N ASN A 846 -21.98 1.71 -23.59
CA ASN A 846 -22.93 1.19 -22.60
C ASN A 846 -22.39 1.15 -21.16
N ASN A 847 -21.07 1.33 -20.98
CA ASN A 847 -20.37 1.38 -19.70
C ASN A 847 -19.74 2.78 -19.43
N ASN A 848 -20.23 3.85 -20.09
CA ASN A 848 -19.73 5.23 -19.96
C ASN A 848 -18.23 5.40 -20.25
N ILE A 849 -17.70 4.62 -21.20
CA ILE A 849 -16.36 4.80 -21.76
C ILE A 849 -16.53 5.28 -23.20
N PHE A 850 -16.12 6.52 -23.47
CA PHE A 850 -16.45 7.25 -24.69
C PHE A 850 -15.27 7.29 -25.66
N PHE A 851 -15.53 7.06 -26.95
CA PHE A 851 -14.51 7.11 -28.00
C PHE A 851 -14.14 8.54 -28.39
N ILE A 852 -12.83 8.84 -28.47
CA ILE A 852 -12.28 10.14 -28.89
C ILE A 852 -11.62 10.06 -30.27
N ALA A 853 -10.75 9.07 -30.49
CA ALA A 853 -9.99 8.91 -31.73
C ALA A 853 -9.41 7.50 -31.89
N ARG A 854 -9.16 7.10 -33.14
CA ARG A 854 -8.35 5.92 -33.51
C ARG A 854 -7.13 6.37 -34.31
N ARG A 855 -5.98 5.76 -34.06
CA ARG A 855 -4.74 5.96 -34.81
C ARG A 855 -4.15 4.60 -35.17
N HIS A 856 -4.00 4.35 -36.46
CA HIS A 856 -3.28 3.16 -36.94
C HIS A 856 -1.76 3.42 -36.90
N LEU A 857 -1.01 2.52 -36.28
CA LEU A 857 0.44 2.59 -36.08
C LEU A 857 1.13 1.68 -37.11
N ALA A 858 1.28 2.19 -38.34
CA ALA A 858 1.82 1.43 -39.48
C ALA A 858 3.24 0.84 -39.28
N ALA A 859 4.00 1.31 -38.29
CA ALA A 859 5.32 0.78 -37.94
C ALA A 859 5.27 -0.48 -37.04
N THR A 860 4.16 -0.72 -36.33
CA THR A 860 3.98 -1.88 -35.43
C THR A 860 2.74 -2.72 -35.77
N ASN A 861 1.99 -2.34 -36.81
CA ASN A 861 0.70 -2.95 -37.21
C ASN A 861 -0.35 -2.98 -36.08
N GLN A 862 -0.30 -2.02 -35.16
CA GLN A 862 -1.24 -1.88 -34.05
C GLN A 862 -2.26 -0.76 -34.33
N ASP A 863 -3.45 -0.86 -33.75
CA ASP A 863 -4.40 0.24 -33.65
C ASP A 863 -4.39 0.77 -32.20
N ALA A 864 -4.21 2.09 -32.05
CA ALA A 864 -4.37 2.81 -30.81
C ALA A 864 -5.76 3.48 -30.76
N LEU A 865 -6.52 3.23 -29.70
CA LEU A 865 -7.85 3.77 -29.43
C LEU A 865 -7.77 4.71 -28.22
N TYR A 866 -8.03 6.00 -28.44
CA TYR A 866 -8.12 7.01 -27.40
C TYR A 866 -9.56 7.10 -26.90
N LEU A 867 -9.74 6.91 -25.59
CA LEU A 867 -11.04 6.89 -24.92
C LEU A 867 -11.04 7.86 -23.73
N SER A 868 -12.19 8.45 -23.40
CA SER A 868 -12.40 9.22 -22.18
C SER A 868 -13.47 8.60 -21.30
N SER A 869 -13.28 8.70 -19.99
CA SER A 869 -14.33 8.50 -19.00
C SER A 869 -14.11 9.43 -17.81
N LYS A 870 -14.98 9.35 -16.81
CA LYS A 870 -14.91 10.15 -15.58
C LYS A 870 -15.27 9.29 -14.38
N ILE A 871 -14.31 9.13 -13.47
CA ILE A 871 -14.48 8.47 -12.18
C ILE A 871 -15.11 9.50 -11.24
N PRO A 872 -16.26 9.21 -10.60
CA PRO A 872 -16.85 10.17 -9.68
C PRO A 872 -15.98 10.33 -8.41
N PRO A 873 -16.02 11.51 -7.73
CA PRO A 873 -17.04 12.55 -7.86
C PRO A 873 -16.97 13.38 -9.14
N ASN A 874 -15.78 13.64 -9.72
CA ASN A 874 -15.68 14.39 -11.00
C ASN A 874 -14.37 14.19 -11.78
N THR A 875 -13.55 13.18 -11.46
CA THR A 875 -12.16 13.06 -11.91
C THR A 875 -12.06 12.49 -13.33
N PRO A 876 -11.41 13.17 -14.29
CA PRO A 876 -11.23 12.63 -15.64
C PRO A 876 -10.31 11.41 -15.65
N LEU A 877 -10.63 10.46 -16.53
CA LEU A 877 -9.83 9.28 -16.83
C LEU A 877 -9.61 9.23 -18.34
N LEU A 878 -8.37 9.50 -18.77
CA LEU A 878 -7.96 9.42 -20.16
C LEU A 878 -7.32 8.05 -20.41
N VAL A 879 -7.62 7.41 -21.53
CA VAL A 879 -7.21 6.02 -21.80
C VAL A 879 -6.70 5.87 -23.23
N GLU A 880 -5.63 5.10 -23.40
CA GLU A 880 -5.12 4.62 -24.69
C GLU A 880 -5.08 3.08 -24.67
N LEU A 881 -5.89 2.44 -25.51
CA LEU A 881 -5.82 1.00 -25.76
C LEU A 881 -5.03 0.76 -27.05
N THR A 882 -3.90 0.06 -26.97
CA THR A 882 -3.08 -0.31 -28.13
C THR A 882 -3.09 -1.83 -28.31
N ALA A 883 -3.54 -2.31 -29.46
CA ALA A 883 -3.67 -3.74 -29.74
C ALA A 883 -3.48 -4.07 -31.23
N VAL A 884 -3.22 -5.33 -31.55
CA VAL A 884 -3.39 -5.87 -32.91
C VAL A 884 -4.77 -6.51 -32.99
N ILE A 885 -5.61 -6.06 -33.93
CA ILE A 885 -6.99 -6.55 -34.06
C ILE A 885 -7.00 -8.05 -34.38
N GLY A 886 -7.83 -8.80 -33.66
CA GLY A 886 -7.96 -10.26 -33.80
C GLY A 886 -6.91 -11.11 -33.08
N PHE A 887 -5.91 -10.50 -32.43
CA PHE A 887 -4.89 -11.21 -31.64
C PHE A 887 -5.05 -10.97 -30.13
N PRO A 888 -4.59 -11.90 -29.28
CA PRO A 888 -4.50 -11.69 -27.83
C PRO A 888 -3.38 -10.68 -27.49
N GLY A 889 -3.65 -9.85 -26.48
CA GLY A 889 -2.72 -8.83 -25.99
C GLY A 889 -3.20 -7.41 -26.30
N VAL A 890 -3.82 -6.77 -25.30
CA VAL A 890 -4.20 -5.35 -25.35
C VAL A 890 -3.36 -4.58 -24.33
N LYS A 891 -2.50 -3.66 -24.77
CA LYS A 891 -1.86 -2.70 -23.86
C LYS A 891 -2.86 -1.63 -23.48
N CYS A 892 -3.17 -1.50 -22.19
CA CYS A 892 -4.03 -0.45 -21.67
C CYS A 892 -3.20 0.56 -20.87
N ALA A 893 -3.08 1.79 -21.37
CA ALA A 893 -2.53 2.92 -20.63
C ALA A 893 -3.67 3.85 -20.19
N CYS A 894 -3.58 4.42 -18.99
CA CYS A 894 -4.50 5.45 -18.54
C CYS A 894 -3.79 6.55 -17.73
N LYS A 895 -4.30 7.77 -17.87
CA LYS A 895 -3.76 8.99 -17.26
C LYS A 895 -4.88 9.72 -16.52
N THR A 896 -4.69 9.98 -15.23
CA THR A 896 -5.71 10.57 -14.36
C THR A 896 -5.09 11.28 -13.15
N ALA A 897 -5.83 12.20 -12.52
CA ALA A 897 -5.36 12.89 -11.31
C ALA A 897 -5.24 11.97 -10.07
N MET A 898 -5.81 10.75 -10.11
CA MET A 898 -5.77 9.76 -9.03
C MET A 898 -5.22 8.42 -9.55
N PRO A 899 -3.90 8.28 -9.78
CA PRO A 899 -3.31 7.10 -10.42
C PRO A 899 -3.54 5.79 -9.63
N GLU A 900 -3.80 5.87 -8.32
CA GLU A 900 -4.21 4.75 -7.47
C GLU A 900 -5.50 4.04 -7.95
N MET A 901 -6.33 4.71 -8.74
CA MET A 901 -7.55 4.12 -9.33
C MET A 901 -7.27 3.28 -10.59
N ALA A 902 -6.08 3.39 -11.20
CA ALA A 902 -5.74 2.71 -12.44
C ALA A 902 -5.87 1.17 -12.37
N PRO A 903 -5.42 0.47 -11.30
CA PRO A 903 -5.60 -0.98 -11.18
C PRO A 903 -7.07 -1.42 -11.26
N LEU A 904 -7.97 -0.70 -10.57
CA LEU A 904 -9.42 -1.00 -10.56
C LEU A 904 -10.06 -0.74 -11.94
N PHE A 905 -9.51 0.18 -12.72
CA PHE A 905 -9.88 0.37 -14.12
C PHE A 905 -9.35 -0.75 -15.01
N PHE A 906 -8.11 -1.22 -14.84
CA PHE A 906 -7.58 -2.35 -15.61
C PHE A 906 -8.35 -3.64 -15.36
N GLU A 907 -8.71 -3.98 -14.11
CA GLU A 907 -9.60 -5.10 -13.81
C GLU A 907 -10.96 -4.97 -14.54
N SER A 908 -11.51 -3.75 -14.56
CA SER A 908 -12.78 -3.47 -15.25
C SER A 908 -12.64 -3.61 -16.77
N MET A 909 -11.48 -3.26 -17.32
CA MET A 909 -11.16 -3.42 -18.74
C MET A 909 -10.93 -4.89 -19.11
N GLU A 910 -10.31 -5.70 -18.26
CA GLU A 910 -10.19 -7.15 -18.45
C GLU A 910 -11.55 -7.85 -18.51
N VAL A 911 -12.55 -7.39 -17.75
CA VAL A 911 -13.92 -7.91 -17.85
C VAL A 911 -14.60 -7.45 -19.15
N LEU A 912 -14.41 -6.20 -19.56
CA LEU A 912 -15.04 -5.64 -20.77
C LEU A 912 -14.39 -6.14 -22.08
N LEU A 913 -13.10 -6.45 -22.08
CA LEU A 913 -12.31 -6.93 -23.23
C LEU A 913 -12.22 -8.45 -23.34
N LYS A 914 -12.89 -9.21 -22.45
CA LYS A 914 -13.21 -10.61 -22.74
C LYS A 914 -14.20 -10.69 -23.91
N PRO A 915 -14.05 -11.67 -24.82
CA PRO A 915 -14.92 -11.85 -25.97
C PRO A 915 -16.39 -12.07 -25.56
#